data_AF-A0A849H8X7-F1
#
_entry.id   AF-A0A849H8X7-F1
#
_cell.length_a   1.000
_cell.length_b   1.000
_cell.length_c   1.000
_cell.angle_alpha   90.00
_cell.angle_beta   90.00
_cell.angle_gamma   90.00
#
_symmetry.space_group_name_H-M   'P 1'
#
loop_
_entity.id
_entity.type
_entity.pdbx_description
1 polymer ?
#
loop_
_entity_poly.entity_id
_entity_poly.type
_entity_poly.pdbx_seq_one_letter_code
_entity_poly.pdbx_strand_id
1 'polypeptide(L)'
;MTKSISIRFEALCRIFWLAPALWAVSPALLGAQEGVPPDGPSVLTDLRVVLDTGVVLLDGNGDQVVDGLDLRLLLAPDPTETEVAAAANLAARFGFETSATDLGLAGAVSANEIYDRPVVLVGAGAVEVARLPGGSGAILGDLAPGQGLISRVPEGRSFSRGGLGIAGYDATGLVAAAGYLSARYPGVWDPDGVTWKEVGEKVEEFLDGRDLDWIGVSLDRIVVEEGLSGIPRARVVVLVHNGAGFDSAVAAFLGEDTLSVEEGEPEEESPDTATAPLGADSAAASDDAQRLELSDLEFSGLHRLDVRIESQMAGRTITLRPEEPWDLRDPAAFRPGADASFSLPDIYRVGGLYRDTNSDLVPDETAAFISLSGSGASDAVVDLATRIGLETAGARLPLVKVDARENDPSLSGFPILVGTDHYQIGRLQEEGELAGLNLGPGTGFVQFVEGAFGDRNALVVGGEDEGGLSAAVGWTAHRAPYLWTHGKGEYHLADAQTEVRRFLQGRRAPGQLALAITKLGMWMDRMEADPPHRVEVEIAAESTPTGLNELAASEVRNRFPEAEVSVDSWPTGFGVGDTVFVQEWDLPWEVDEVRQLLERDVYAGVRSGAPATVEVRVSEPPEIRAELEEEIRNALLARGATSTTVHVLSAYKQGYSWINDVLLPQLRGKPVASIDLTYHTLEESEEVRWQTIAAETRWLQEVYPIDAVLARELGIVDSAVAFHPTRQKDPIYTFEARDPSGSVILRDTFDPRYVVRPFFDLFPEYEQVRVTTGWITASTADEVLLDQRIITDPERFWDRLQTETFEELISYVMDIQDGNPAGDNAPFFDEFRVDLRL
;
A
#
# COMPACT_ATOMS: atom_id res chain seq x y z
N MET A 1 -46.70 -20.85 0.62
CA MET A 1 -46.60 -20.00 1.85
C MET A 1 -46.83 -18.55 1.44
N THR A 2 -47.04 -17.61 2.37
CA THR A 2 -47.18 -16.18 2.03
C THR A 2 -46.18 -15.39 2.87
N LYS A 3 -45.13 -14.87 2.23
CA LYS A 3 -44.10 -14.04 2.88
C LYS A 3 -44.63 -12.61 2.93
N SER A 4 -44.65 -12.01 4.12
CA SER A 4 -45.26 -10.70 4.38
C SER A 4 -44.21 -9.72 4.89
N ILE A 5 -44.11 -8.56 4.25
CA ILE A 5 -43.02 -7.61 4.45
C ILE A 5 -43.61 -6.26 4.85
N SER A 6 -43.09 -5.71 5.95
CA SER A 6 -43.47 -4.41 6.51
C SER A 6 -42.25 -3.50 6.50
N ILE A 7 -42.24 -2.50 5.61
CA ILE A 7 -41.21 -1.47 5.54
C ILE A 7 -41.71 -0.25 6.31
N ARG A 8 -40.93 0.20 7.30
CA ARG A 8 -41.26 1.34 8.17
C ARG A 8 -40.16 2.39 8.10
N PHE A 9 -40.55 3.65 7.94
CA PHE A 9 -39.63 4.77 7.76
C PHE A 9 -39.84 5.79 8.88
N GLU A 10 -38.88 5.93 9.80
CA GLU A 10 -38.96 6.84 10.96
C GLU A 10 -37.88 7.94 10.93
N ALA A 11 -38.21 9.11 11.46
CA ALA A 11 -37.25 10.13 11.90
C ALA A 11 -36.58 9.74 13.26
N LEU A 12 -35.33 10.14 13.53
CA LEU A 12 -34.48 9.67 14.66
C LEU A 12 -34.87 10.33 16.01
N CYS A 13 -34.14 10.35 17.15
CA CYS A 13 -32.73 10.08 17.55
C CYS A 13 -32.70 9.62 19.03
N ARG A 14 -31.60 9.12 19.61
CA ARG A 14 -30.50 8.20 19.21
C ARG A 14 -29.70 7.90 20.49
N ILE A 15 -28.93 6.79 20.49
CA ILE A 15 -27.85 6.44 21.45
C ILE A 15 -28.29 5.92 22.84
N PHE A 16 -28.07 4.62 23.11
CA PHE A 16 -26.99 4.16 24.00
C PHE A 16 -26.63 2.67 23.79
N TRP A 17 -25.44 2.29 24.27
CA TRP A 17 -24.72 1.04 24.04
C TRP A 17 -25.37 -0.25 24.57
N LEU A 18 -25.24 -1.35 23.80
CA LEU A 18 -24.64 -2.63 24.25
C LEU A 18 -24.51 -3.64 23.08
N ALA A 19 -23.34 -4.29 22.96
CA ALA A 19 -23.08 -5.40 22.03
C ALA A 19 -23.68 -6.73 22.57
N PRO A 20 -23.93 -7.77 21.74
CA PRO A 20 -22.82 -8.56 21.18
C PRO A 20 -23.00 -9.18 19.78
N ALA A 21 -21.85 -9.37 19.10
CA ALA A 21 -21.47 -10.48 18.22
C ALA A 21 -22.45 -11.06 17.18
N LEU A 22 -22.16 -10.79 15.89
CA LEU A 22 -22.27 -11.80 14.82
C LEU A 22 -21.29 -11.49 13.66
N TRP A 23 -20.06 -12.01 13.81
CA TRP A 23 -19.11 -12.41 12.77
C TRP A 23 -19.09 -11.61 11.45
N ALA A 24 -18.45 -10.44 11.49
CA ALA A 24 -17.65 -9.96 10.37
C ALA A 24 -16.18 -10.32 10.67
N VAL A 25 -15.76 -11.52 10.30
CA VAL A 25 -14.33 -11.89 10.32
C VAL A 25 -13.63 -11.24 9.14
N SER A 26 -12.53 -10.60 9.45
CA SER A 26 -11.59 -9.91 8.59
C SER A 26 -11.30 -10.57 7.24
N PRO A 27 -11.11 -9.80 6.15
CA PRO A 27 -10.11 -10.13 5.13
C PRO A 27 -8.72 -9.78 5.69
N ALA A 28 -8.36 -10.40 6.80
CA ALA A 28 -7.03 -10.43 7.42
C ALA A 28 -6.80 -11.86 7.88
N LEU A 29 -6.88 -12.74 6.88
CA LEU A 29 -6.49 -14.14 6.82
C LEU A 29 -6.69 -14.58 5.35
N LEU A 30 -6.11 -13.80 4.43
CA LEU A 30 -5.34 -14.48 3.39
C LEU A 30 -4.35 -15.33 4.16
N GLY A 31 -4.52 -16.66 4.10
CA GLY A 31 -3.36 -17.51 4.30
C GLY A 31 -2.39 -17.10 3.21
N ALA A 32 -1.35 -16.37 3.58
CA ALA A 32 -0.18 -16.28 2.73
C ALA A 32 0.14 -17.72 2.29
N GLN A 33 0.50 -17.89 1.03
CA GLN A 33 1.32 -19.05 0.75
C GLN A 33 2.49 -18.96 1.74
N GLU A 34 2.82 -20.05 2.42
CA GLU A 34 4.21 -20.22 2.83
C GLU A 34 5.00 -20.42 1.53
N GLY A 35 5.16 -19.33 0.77
CA GLY A 35 6.34 -19.11 -0.03
C GLY A 35 7.49 -19.31 0.95
N VAL A 36 8.29 -20.34 0.69
CA VAL A 36 9.36 -20.73 1.59
C VAL A 36 10.20 -19.47 1.82
N PRO A 37 10.23 -18.91 3.05
CA PRO A 37 11.03 -17.71 3.30
C PRO A 37 12.45 -18.02 2.87
N PRO A 38 13.19 -17.07 2.27
CA PRO A 38 14.54 -17.32 1.79
C PRO A 38 15.33 -18.06 2.88
N ASP A 39 15.71 -19.31 2.57
CA ASP A 39 15.94 -20.35 3.60
C ASP A 39 17.37 -20.21 4.17
N GLY A 40 17.59 -19.09 4.84
CA GLY A 40 18.87 -18.60 5.31
C GLY A 40 18.72 -17.23 5.98
N PRO A 41 19.53 -16.92 7.01
CA PRO A 41 19.50 -15.61 7.64
C PRO A 41 20.12 -14.52 6.75
N SER A 42 19.61 -13.30 6.88
CA SER A 42 20.19 -12.06 6.36
C SER A 42 21.67 -11.92 6.73
N VAL A 43 22.55 -11.80 5.72
CA VAL A 43 24.01 -11.68 5.91
C VAL A 43 24.58 -10.67 4.93
N LEU A 44 25.32 -9.69 5.45
CA LEU A 44 25.88 -8.57 4.70
C LEU A 44 27.41 -8.67 4.68
N THR A 45 27.92 -9.48 3.74
CA THR A 45 29.35 -9.82 3.60
C THR A 45 29.96 -9.50 2.23
N ASP A 46 29.23 -8.83 1.35
CA ASP A 46 29.71 -8.37 0.04
C ASP A 46 29.03 -7.04 -0.33
N LEU A 47 29.80 -6.05 -0.79
CA LEU A 47 29.28 -4.76 -1.23
C LEU A 47 28.57 -4.83 -2.59
N ARG A 48 28.58 -5.97 -3.29
CA ARG A 48 27.86 -6.15 -4.57
C ARG A 48 26.34 -6.28 -4.43
N VAL A 49 25.85 -6.68 -3.25
CA VAL A 49 24.48 -7.18 -3.03
C VAL A 49 23.73 -6.48 -1.90
N VAL A 50 24.14 -5.26 -1.52
CA VAL A 50 23.61 -4.55 -0.33
C VAL A 50 22.08 -4.36 -0.42
N LEU A 51 21.56 -4.15 -1.63
CA LEU A 51 20.13 -3.95 -1.91
C LEU A 51 19.49 -5.17 -2.60
N ASP A 52 20.13 -6.34 -2.61
CA ASP A 52 19.49 -7.57 -3.07
C ASP A 52 18.50 -8.08 -2.00
N THR A 53 17.34 -8.58 -2.43
CA THR A 53 16.35 -9.21 -1.55
C THR A 53 16.96 -10.40 -0.80
N GLY A 54 16.77 -10.44 0.52
CA GLY A 54 17.38 -11.41 1.43
C GLY A 54 18.66 -10.92 2.12
N VAL A 55 19.19 -9.73 1.77
CA VAL A 55 20.40 -9.17 2.41
C VAL A 55 20.05 -8.17 3.50
N VAL A 56 19.45 -7.03 3.16
CA VAL A 56 18.82 -6.08 4.13
C VAL A 56 17.35 -5.79 3.81
N LEU A 57 16.93 -6.05 2.57
CA LEU A 57 15.56 -5.98 2.10
C LEU A 57 14.91 -7.35 2.30
N LEU A 58 13.73 -7.42 2.90
CA LEU A 58 12.98 -8.65 3.10
C LEU A 58 11.71 -8.66 2.25
N ASP A 59 11.49 -9.78 1.56
CA ASP A 59 10.17 -10.23 1.11
C ASP A 59 9.72 -11.30 2.12
N GLY A 60 8.87 -10.90 3.06
CA GLY A 60 8.38 -11.74 4.16
C GLY A 60 7.16 -12.59 3.79
N ASN A 61 6.55 -12.36 2.63
CA ASN A 61 5.30 -13.01 2.22
C ASN A 61 5.45 -13.87 0.94
N GLY A 62 6.50 -13.66 0.16
CA GLY A 62 6.88 -14.42 -1.03
C GLY A 62 6.29 -13.90 -2.36
N ASP A 63 5.74 -12.68 -2.39
CA ASP A 63 5.11 -12.08 -3.59
C ASP A 63 6.07 -11.29 -4.50
N GLN A 64 7.37 -11.28 -4.17
CA GLN A 64 8.43 -10.52 -4.85
C GLN A 64 8.39 -9.01 -4.61
N VAL A 65 7.55 -8.52 -3.69
CA VAL A 65 7.57 -7.14 -3.20
C VAL A 65 8.29 -7.10 -1.86
N VAL A 66 9.24 -6.16 -1.70
CA VAL A 66 9.89 -5.95 -0.41
C VAL A 66 8.88 -5.34 0.56
N ASP A 67 8.67 -5.99 1.70
CA ASP A 67 7.72 -5.62 2.76
C ASP A 67 8.35 -5.53 4.15
N GLY A 68 9.69 -5.60 4.23
CA GLY A 68 10.44 -5.43 5.47
C GLY A 68 11.89 -5.03 5.28
N LEU A 69 12.48 -4.52 6.37
CA LEU A 69 13.90 -4.18 6.46
C LEU A 69 14.55 -4.92 7.63
N ASP A 70 15.73 -5.50 7.40
CA ASP A 70 16.53 -6.13 8.44
C ASP A 70 17.95 -5.55 8.50
N LEU A 71 18.05 -4.36 9.07
CA LEU A 71 19.32 -3.70 9.36
C LEU A 71 19.25 -2.78 10.58
N ARG A 72 20.41 -2.35 11.06
CA ARG A 72 20.57 -1.29 12.07
C ARG A 72 21.52 -0.21 11.56
N LEU A 73 21.10 1.05 11.59
CA LEU A 73 21.96 2.21 11.34
C LEU A 73 22.56 2.64 12.69
N LEU A 74 23.86 2.43 12.86
CA LEU A 74 24.54 2.64 14.14
C LEU A 74 25.47 3.86 14.09
N LEU A 75 25.15 4.84 14.92
CA LEU A 75 25.89 6.09 15.11
C LEU A 75 26.82 6.01 16.33
N ALA A 76 27.76 6.94 16.46
CA ALA A 76 28.48 7.14 17.72
C ALA A 76 27.49 7.58 18.83
N PRO A 77 27.79 7.36 20.13
CA PRO A 77 26.91 7.78 21.23
C PRO A 77 26.63 9.29 21.29
N ASP A 78 27.61 10.11 20.85
CA ASP A 78 27.49 11.56 20.72
C ASP A 78 27.74 11.93 19.24
N PRO A 79 26.76 11.73 18.34
CA PRO A 79 26.98 11.89 16.90
C PRO A 79 27.04 13.37 16.48
N THR A 80 27.81 13.64 15.44
CA THR A 80 27.79 14.96 14.78
C THR A 80 26.55 15.12 13.90
N GLU A 81 26.15 16.37 13.64
CA GLU A 81 25.05 16.71 12.73
C GLU A 81 25.23 16.10 11.34
N THR A 82 26.47 16.04 10.83
CA THR A 82 26.80 15.40 9.56
C THR A 82 26.63 13.88 9.59
N GLU A 83 26.95 13.21 10.71
CA GLU A 83 26.70 11.78 10.88
C GLU A 83 25.20 11.47 10.94
N VAL A 84 24.40 12.31 11.61
CA VAL A 84 22.93 12.21 11.60
C VAL A 84 22.37 12.40 10.19
N ALA A 85 22.80 13.44 9.47
CA ALA A 85 22.37 13.66 8.09
C ALA A 85 22.78 12.51 7.15
N ALA A 86 23.99 11.96 7.32
CA ALA A 86 24.44 10.78 6.58
C ALA A 86 23.56 9.56 6.86
N ALA A 87 23.30 9.24 8.14
CA ALA A 87 22.42 8.14 8.53
C ALA A 87 20.99 8.32 7.99
N ALA A 88 20.44 9.53 8.08
CA ALA A 88 19.08 9.82 7.64
C ALA A 88 18.93 9.72 6.10
N ASN A 89 19.94 10.10 5.31
CA ASN A 89 19.94 9.88 3.86
C ASN A 89 19.96 8.40 3.47
N LEU A 90 20.73 7.58 4.20
CA LEU A 90 20.74 6.13 4.02
C LEU A 90 19.37 5.53 4.39
N ALA A 91 18.78 5.99 5.50
CA ALA A 91 17.48 5.55 5.95
C ALA A 91 16.36 5.91 4.96
N ALA A 92 16.41 7.11 4.36
CA ALA A 92 15.52 7.49 3.27
C ALA A 92 15.66 6.57 2.05
N ARG A 93 16.88 6.13 1.71
CA ARG A 93 17.06 5.12 0.65
C ARG A 93 16.49 3.77 1.06
N PHE A 94 16.77 3.27 2.27
CA PHE A 94 16.22 1.97 2.71
C PHE A 94 14.70 1.99 2.85
N GLY A 95 14.09 3.11 3.26
CA GLY A 95 12.65 3.30 3.25
C GLY A 95 12.06 3.23 1.83
N PHE A 96 12.72 3.86 0.85
CA PHE A 96 12.31 3.84 -0.56
C PHE A 96 12.36 2.44 -1.21
N GLU A 97 13.24 1.56 -0.72
CA GLU A 97 13.42 0.19 -1.24
C GLU A 97 12.41 -0.83 -0.66
N THR A 98 11.41 -0.39 0.10
CA THR A 98 10.38 -1.26 0.69
C THR A 98 8.99 -0.65 0.63
N SER A 99 7.96 -1.49 0.59
CA SER A 99 6.56 -1.10 0.72
C SER A 99 6.09 -1.02 2.19
N ALA A 100 6.85 -1.61 3.12
CA ALA A 100 6.55 -1.59 4.55
C ALA A 100 7.81 -1.71 5.41
N THR A 101 7.82 -1.05 6.57
CA THR A 101 8.84 -1.25 7.60
C THR A 101 8.39 -0.73 8.96
N ASP A 102 8.95 -1.30 10.03
CA ASP A 102 8.94 -0.65 11.34
C ASP A 102 9.99 0.47 11.36
N LEU A 103 9.62 1.63 11.91
CA LEU A 103 10.58 2.69 12.21
C LEU A 103 11.48 2.31 13.40
N GLY A 104 12.54 3.07 13.63
CA GLY A 104 13.55 2.82 14.67
C GLY A 104 14.80 2.12 14.15
N LEU A 105 15.18 2.32 12.87
CA LEU A 105 16.42 1.76 12.29
C LEU A 105 17.69 2.27 13.00
N ALA A 106 17.64 3.48 13.54
CA ALA A 106 18.75 4.14 14.24
C ALA A 106 19.07 3.54 15.62
N GLY A 107 20.32 3.69 16.04
CA GLY A 107 20.74 3.59 17.43
C GLY A 107 22.22 3.91 17.62
N ALA A 108 22.69 3.89 18.87
CA ALA A 108 24.11 4.08 19.20
C ALA A 108 24.89 2.75 19.20
N VAL A 109 26.10 2.74 18.62
CA VAL A 109 26.98 1.57 18.66
C VAL A 109 27.58 1.35 20.06
N SER A 110 27.67 0.09 20.48
CA SER A 110 28.24 -0.32 21.76
C SER A 110 29.23 -1.47 21.59
N ALA A 111 30.46 -1.27 22.06
CA ALA A 111 31.54 -2.27 22.03
C ALA A 111 31.24 -3.58 22.82
N ASN A 112 30.18 -3.58 23.65
CA ASN A 112 29.80 -4.71 24.49
C ASN A 112 28.51 -5.41 24.02
N GLU A 113 27.86 -4.86 22.99
CA GLU A 113 26.63 -5.40 22.42
C GLU A 113 26.95 -6.45 21.34
N ILE A 114 25.98 -7.30 21.06
CA ILE A 114 26.01 -8.28 19.96
C ILE A 114 24.82 -7.96 19.09
N TYR A 115 25.09 -7.51 17.87
CA TYR A 115 24.08 -7.26 16.85
C TYR A 115 23.85 -8.56 16.06
N ASP A 116 22.58 -8.96 16.00
CA ASP A 116 22.07 -10.18 15.37
C ASP A 116 21.46 -9.98 13.98
N ARG A 117 21.49 -8.73 13.52
CA ARG A 117 21.08 -8.23 12.20
C ARG A 117 22.27 -7.58 11.47
N PRO A 118 22.22 -7.43 10.13
CA PRO A 118 23.13 -6.54 9.39
C PRO A 118 23.24 -5.15 10.03
N VAL A 119 24.46 -4.59 10.07
CA VAL A 119 24.69 -3.23 10.60
C VAL A 119 25.27 -2.28 9.55
N VAL A 120 25.01 -1.00 9.71
CA VAL A 120 25.69 0.08 9.00
C VAL A 120 26.27 1.03 10.04
N LEU A 121 27.59 1.01 10.23
CA LEU A 121 28.30 1.94 11.09
C LEU A 121 28.47 3.26 10.33
N VAL A 122 27.84 4.32 10.81
CA VAL A 122 27.86 5.64 10.16
C VAL A 122 28.80 6.58 10.93
N GLY A 123 29.83 7.05 10.25
CA GLY A 123 30.84 7.95 10.80
C GLY A 123 32.07 7.23 11.37
N ALA A 124 33.19 7.96 11.41
CA ALA A 124 34.45 7.44 11.94
C ALA A 124 34.32 7.07 13.43
N GLY A 125 33.56 7.85 14.20
CA GLY A 125 33.32 7.57 15.63
C GLY A 125 32.61 6.23 15.86
N ALA A 126 31.63 5.88 15.02
CA ALA A 126 30.95 4.58 15.11
C ALA A 126 31.92 3.41 14.82
N VAL A 127 32.75 3.55 13.78
CA VAL A 127 33.79 2.55 13.42
C VAL A 127 34.82 2.37 14.54
N GLU A 128 35.21 3.44 15.23
CA GLU A 128 36.13 3.38 16.37
C GLU A 128 35.53 2.71 17.61
N VAL A 129 34.29 3.03 17.96
CA VAL A 129 33.59 2.42 19.10
C VAL A 129 33.28 0.94 18.84
N ALA A 130 33.02 0.55 17.59
CA ALA A 130 32.78 -0.84 17.19
C ALA A 130 33.97 -1.80 17.44
N ARG A 131 35.21 -1.29 17.60
CA ARG A 131 36.43 -2.08 17.89
C ARG A 131 36.64 -3.29 16.96
N LEU A 132 36.50 -3.06 15.67
CA LEU A 132 36.50 -4.11 14.66
C LEU A 132 37.83 -4.89 14.57
N PRO A 133 37.80 -6.18 14.17
CA PRO A 133 39.01 -6.97 13.94
C PRO A 133 39.95 -6.28 12.94
N GLY A 134 41.24 -6.18 13.28
CA GLY A 134 42.23 -5.40 12.51
C GLY A 134 42.33 -3.92 12.93
N GLY A 135 41.39 -3.42 13.74
CA GLY A 135 41.35 -2.04 14.23
C GLY A 135 40.81 -1.04 13.20
N SER A 136 40.38 0.14 13.67
CA SER A 136 39.70 1.16 12.85
C SER A 136 40.50 1.56 11.60
N GLY A 137 41.84 1.57 11.68
CA GLY A 137 42.73 1.89 10.56
C GLY A 137 42.69 0.88 9.39
N ALA A 138 42.20 -0.35 9.59
CA ALA A 138 41.98 -1.29 8.49
C ALA A 138 40.82 -0.86 7.57
N ILE A 139 39.87 -0.10 8.13
CA ILE A 139 38.76 0.52 7.41
C ILE A 139 39.17 1.94 7.00
N LEU A 140 39.40 2.83 7.97
CA LEU A 140 39.62 4.27 7.78
C LEU A 140 40.96 4.64 7.10
N GLY A 141 41.85 3.68 6.86
CA GLY A 141 43.13 3.92 6.19
C GLY A 141 42.99 4.38 4.73
N ASP A 142 44.07 4.93 4.17
CA ASP A 142 44.22 5.30 2.76
C ASP A 142 43.16 6.24 2.16
N LEU A 143 42.60 7.17 2.94
CA LEU A 143 41.73 8.26 2.45
C LEU A 143 42.47 9.61 2.40
N ALA A 144 42.14 10.43 1.40
CA ALA A 144 42.55 11.83 1.29
C ALA A 144 41.42 12.78 1.77
N PRO A 145 41.71 14.07 2.03
CA PRO A 145 40.67 15.08 2.28
C PRO A 145 39.59 15.08 1.20
N GLY A 146 38.33 15.24 1.60
CA GLY A 146 37.16 15.13 0.72
C GLY A 146 36.79 13.71 0.28
N GLN A 147 37.58 12.68 0.62
CA GLN A 147 37.26 11.29 0.28
C GLN A 147 36.40 10.59 1.34
N GLY A 148 35.36 9.95 0.84
CA GLY A 148 34.48 9.03 1.53
C GLY A 148 34.82 7.56 1.28
N LEU A 149 34.32 6.70 2.15
CA LEU A 149 34.54 5.27 2.15
C LEU A 149 33.24 4.53 2.45
N ILE A 150 32.96 3.50 1.66
CA ILE A 150 32.06 2.40 1.98
C ILE A 150 32.92 1.14 2.05
N SER A 151 32.80 0.39 3.14
CA SER A 151 33.66 -0.76 3.42
C SER A 151 32.87 -1.89 4.05
N ARG A 152 33.26 -3.13 3.78
CA ARG A 152 32.68 -4.30 4.45
C ARG A 152 33.11 -4.36 5.92
N VAL A 153 32.14 -4.51 6.81
CA VAL A 153 32.35 -4.99 8.18
C VAL A 153 32.20 -6.52 8.16
N PRO A 154 33.26 -7.30 8.43
CA PRO A 154 33.19 -8.75 8.39
C PRO A 154 32.35 -9.30 9.54
N GLU A 155 31.78 -10.50 9.34
CA GLU A 155 31.16 -11.26 10.42
C GLU A 155 32.13 -11.43 11.60
N GLY A 156 31.59 -11.27 12.81
CA GLY A 156 32.36 -11.40 14.03
C GLY A 156 31.48 -11.49 15.26
N ARG A 157 32.11 -11.59 16.43
CA ARG A 157 31.40 -11.79 17.70
C ARG A 157 30.37 -10.70 18.02
N SER A 158 30.63 -9.45 17.65
CA SER A 158 29.74 -8.31 17.89
C SER A 158 28.78 -8.02 16.73
N PHE A 159 29.09 -8.53 15.53
CA PHE A 159 28.37 -8.26 14.29
C PHE A 159 28.13 -9.59 13.60
N SER A 160 27.15 -10.34 14.07
CA SER A 160 27.02 -11.76 13.71
C SER A 160 26.49 -12.00 12.29
N ARG A 161 26.05 -10.95 11.60
CA ARG A 161 25.62 -10.93 10.19
C ARG A 161 26.53 -10.10 9.28
N GLY A 162 27.67 -9.63 9.78
CA GLY A 162 28.48 -8.64 9.05
C GLY A 162 27.82 -7.27 9.00
N GLY A 163 28.17 -6.46 7.99
CA GLY A 163 27.66 -5.11 7.82
C GLY A 163 28.52 -4.22 6.93
N LEU A 164 28.30 -2.91 7.08
CA LEU A 164 28.95 -1.83 6.35
C LEU A 164 29.59 -0.83 7.31
N GLY A 165 30.72 -0.26 6.91
CA GLY A 165 31.33 0.91 7.55
C GLY A 165 31.37 2.05 6.55
N ILE A 166 30.67 3.15 6.87
CA ILE A 166 30.59 4.36 6.05
C ILE A 166 31.26 5.50 6.80
N ALA A 167 32.33 6.03 6.24
CA ALA A 167 33.14 7.06 6.88
C ALA A 167 33.76 8.02 5.86
N GLY A 168 34.13 9.22 6.29
CA GLY A 168 34.98 10.13 5.53
C GLY A 168 36.33 10.32 6.19
N TYR A 169 37.30 10.83 5.43
CA TYR A 169 38.45 11.52 6.02
C TYR A 169 38.01 12.73 6.85
N ASP A 170 36.96 13.41 6.38
CA ASP A 170 36.31 14.57 6.96
C ASP A 170 34.78 14.50 6.75
N ALA A 171 34.07 15.53 7.21
CA ALA A 171 32.62 15.66 7.06
C ALA A 171 32.17 15.63 5.59
N THR A 172 32.93 16.29 4.70
CA THR A 172 32.71 16.27 3.25
C THR A 172 32.76 14.85 2.69
N GLY A 173 33.82 14.10 2.99
CA GLY A 173 33.96 12.72 2.55
C GLY A 173 32.82 11.81 3.05
N LEU A 174 32.36 12.01 4.29
CA LEU A 174 31.22 11.27 4.83
C LEU A 174 29.93 11.55 4.05
N VAL A 175 29.65 12.82 3.73
CA VAL A 175 28.51 13.23 2.89
C VAL A 175 28.64 12.65 1.49
N ALA A 176 29.83 12.66 0.89
CA ALA A 176 30.07 12.07 -0.44
C ALA A 176 29.78 10.55 -0.46
N ALA A 177 30.26 9.79 0.52
CA ALA A 177 29.99 8.35 0.61
C ALA A 177 28.52 8.01 0.89
N ALA A 178 27.88 8.70 1.84
CA ALA A 178 26.46 8.50 2.15
C ALA A 178 25.56 8.96 0.99
N GLY A 179 25.90 10.08 0.34
CA GLY A 179 25.23 10.58 -0.86
C GLY A 179 25.31 9.59 -2.03
N TYR A 180 26.48 9.02 -2.29
CA TYR A 180 26.65 7.97 -3.31
C TYR A 180 25.84 6.70 -2.99
N LEU A 181 25.95 6.16 -1.76
CA LEU A 181 25.21 4.95 -1.38
C LEU A 181 23.69 5.15 -1.38
N SER A 182 23.22 6.34 -1.00
CA SER A 182 21.79 6.65 -1.03
C SER A 182 21.28 6.91 -2.45
N ALA A 183 21.99 7.66 -3.29
CA ALA A 183 21.45 8.16 -4.56
C ALA A 183 21.90 7.44 -5.84
N ARG A 184 22.98 6.64 -5.83
CA ARG A 184 23.59 6.07 -7.06
C ARG A 184 23.81 4.55 -7.02
N TYR A 185 24.07 3.99 -5.85
CA TYR A 185 24.16 2.54 -5.66
C TYR A 185 22.83 1.84 -6.06
N PRO A 186 22.85 0.63 -6.66
CA PRO A 186 23.98 -0.28 -6.91
C PRO A 186 24.84 0.03 -8.14
N GLY A 187 24.48 1.04 -8.93
CA GLY A 187 25.26 1.50 -10.08
C GLY A 187 26.64 2.02 -9.67
N VAL A 188 27.66 1.73 -10.47
CA VAL A 188 29.03 2.22 -10.24
C VAL A 188 29.06 3.74 -10.17
N TRP A 189 28.37 4.44 -11.07
CA TRP A 189 28.21 5.90 -11.00
C TRP A 189 26.85 6.38 -11.48
N ASP A 190 26.43 5.97 -12.67
CA ASP A 190 25.11 6.22 -13.21
C ASP A 190 24.12 5.19 -12.63
N PRO A 191 22.94 5.58 -12.09
CA PRO A 191 21.91 4.64 -11.65
C PRO A 191 21.47 3.64 -12.72
N ASP A 192 21.43 4.05 -14.00
CA ASP A 192 21.08 3.20 -15.15
C ASP A 192 22.33 2.53 -15.78
N GLY A 193 23.49 2.64 -15.12
CA GLY A 193 24.77 2.11 -15.60
C GLY A 193 25.14 0.74 -15.04
N VAL A 194 26.39 0.32 -15.29
CA VAL A 194 26.93 -0.96 -14.79
C VAL A 194 26.81 -1.06 -13.27
N THR A 195 26.31 -2.19 -12.77
CA THR A 195 26.17 -2.45 -11.33
C THR A 195 27.44 -3.07 -10.72
N TRP A 196 27.63 -2.94 -9.41
CA TRP A 196 28.73 -3.64 -8.71
C TRP A 196 28.65 -5.17 -8.82
N LYS A 197 27.46 -5.72 -9.01
CA LYS A 197 27.22 -7.13 -9.25
C LYS A 197 27.86 -7.57 -10.56
N GLU A 198 27.55 -6.88 -11.66
CA GLU A 198 28.16 -7.07 -12.98
C GLU A 198 29.69 -6.88 -12.96
N VAL A 199 30.21 -5.89 -12.20
CA VAL A 199 31.67 -5.73 -12.02
C VAL A 199 32.30 -6.98 -11.43
N GLY A 200 31.63 -7.62 -10.47
CA GLY A 200 32.08 -8.90 -9.90
C GLY A 200 31.95 -10.06 -10.88
N GLU A 201 30.80 -10.19 -11.54
CA GLU A 201 30.52 -11.24 -12.53
C GLU A 201 31.52 -11.22 -13.69
N LYS A 202 31.86 -10.05 -14.26
CA LYS A 202 32.92 -9.93 -15.27
C LYS A 202 34.30 -10.38 -14.76
N VAL A 203 34.63 -10.13 -13.49
CA VAL A 203 35.89 -10.60 -12.89
C VAL A 203 35.87 -12.12 -12.72
N GLU A 204 34.73 -12.72 -12.38
CA GLU A 204 34.51 -14.17 -12.33
C GLU A 204 34.65 -14.79 -13.74
N GLU A 205 33.99 -14.23 -14.76
CA GLU A 205 34.12 -14.64 -16.17
C GLU A 205 35.56 -14.52 -16.70
N PHE A 206 36.29 -13.47 -16.33
CA PHE A 206 37.70 -13.28 -16.71
C PHE A 206 38.61 -14.37 -16.12
N LEU A 207 38.31 -14.82 -14.90
CA LEU A 207 39.01 -15.90 -14.20
C LEU A 207 38.70 -17.26 -14.83
N ASP A 208 37.41 -17.55 -15.06
CA ASP A 208 36.93 -18.80 -15.65
C ASP A 208 37.41 -18.98 -17.10
N GLY A 209 37.36 -17.92 -17.92
CA GLY A 209 37.89 -17.95 -19.28
C GLY A 209 39.39 -18.28 -19.38
N ARG A 210 40.12 -18.16 -18.25
CA ARG A 210 41.55 -18.49 -18.12
C ARG A 210 41.83 -19.79 -17.35
N ASP A 211 40.80 -20.57 -17.01
CA ASP A 211 40.93 -21.87 -16.30
C ASP A 211 41.64 -21.71 -14.94
N LEU A 212 41.39 -20.59 -14.23
CA LEU A 212 42.04 -20.25 -12.95
C LEU A 212 41.33 -20.89 -11.75
N ASP A 213 42.12 -21.24 -10.73
CA ASP A 213 41.65 -21.97 -9.54
C ASP A 213 41.24 -21.03 -8.38
N TRP A 214 40.01 -20.51 -8.45
CA TRP A 214 39.45 -19.55 -7.48
C TRP A 214 38.30 -20.14 -6.62
N ILE A 215 38.02 -19.47 -5.49
CA ILE A 215 37.01 -19.86 -4.47
C ILE A 215 35.80 -18.92 -4.53
N GLY A 216 36.07 -17.62 -4.61
CA GLY A 216 35.06 -16.58 -4.55
C GLY A 216 35.64 -15.21 -4.89
N VAL A 217 34.82 -14.38 -5.52
CA VAL A 217 35.07 -12.95 -5.72
C VAL A 217 34.14 -12.18 -4.78
N SER A 218 34.56 -11.02 -4.27
CA SER A 218 33.70 -10.14 -3.47
C SER A 218 34.16 -8.68 -3.56
N LEU A 219 33.25 -7.72 -3.44
CA LEU A 219 33.58 -6.30 -3.32
C LEU A 219 33.64 -5.94 -1.83
N ASP A 220 34.76 -5.41 -1.36
CA ASP A 220 34.96 -5.11 0.07
C ASP A 220 35.21 -3.63 0.37
N ARG A 221 35.43 -2.81 -0.67
CA ARG A 221 35.72 -1.38 -0.53
C ARG A 221 35.30 -0.56 -1.75
N ILE A 222 34.65 0.57 -1.52
CA ILE A 222 34.38 1.63 -2.50
C ILE A 222 34.84 2.96 -1.88
N VAL A 223 35.58 3.79 -2.63
CA VAL A 223 36.02 5.13 -2.22
C VAL A 223 35.39 6.15 -3.15
N VAL A 224 34.75 7.16 -2.57
CA VAL A 224 34.02 8.26 -3.23
C VAL A 224 34.76 9.57 -2.93
N GLU A 225 34.65 10.60 -3.75
CA GLU A 225 35.28 11.90 -3.52
C GLU A 225 34.32 13.03 -3.89
N GLU A 226 34.23 14.07 -3.06
CA GLU A 226 33.43 15.26 -3.41
C GLU A 226 34.07 15.98 -4.61
N GLY A 227 33.25 16.32 -5.61
CA GLY A 227 33.70 17.11 -6.76
C GLY A 227 34.41 16.32 -7.87
N LEU A 228 34.61 15.01 -7.70
CA LEU A 228 34.99 14.12 -8.79
C LEU A 228 33.74 13.42 -9.34
N SER A 229 33.47 13.58 -10.64
CA SER A 229 32.49 12.74 -11.32
C SER A 229 33.09 11.34 -11.50
N GLY A 230 32.43 10.31 -10.98
CA GLY A 230 32.89 8.92 -11.00
C GLY A 230 33.40 8.42 -9.63
N ILE A 231 33.78 7.14 -9.57
CA ILE A 231 34.34 6.47 -8.40
C ILE A 231 35.87 6.52 -8.48
N PRO A 232 36.55 7.26 -7.57
CA PRO A 232 38.01 7.33 -7.53
C PRO A 232 38.70 5.97 -7.45
N ARG A 233 38.11 5.02 -6.69
CA ARG A 233 38.68 3.68 -6.47
C ARG A 233 37.66 2.71 -5.88
N ALA A 234 37.62 1.49 -6.38
CA ALA A 234 36.98 0.34 -5.73
C ALA A 234 37.98 -0.82 -5.55
N ARG A 235 37.68 -1.78 -4.66
CA ARG A 235 38.51 -2.97 -4.43
C ARG A 235 37.67 -4.25 -4.44
N VAL A 236 38.03 -5.13 -5.37
CA VAL A 236 37.51 -6.50 -5.48
C VAL A 236 38.55 -7.45 -4.87
N VAL A 237 38.09 -8.41 -4.07
CA VAL A 237 38.92 -9.45 -3.43
C VAL A 237 38.63 -10.78 -4.12
N VAL A 238 39.68 -11.42 -4.64
CA VAL A 238 39.65 -12.73 -5.29
C VAL A 238 40.33 -13.74 -4.37
N LEU A 239 39.58 -14.73 -3.86
CA LEU A 239 40.09 -15.81 -3.03
C LEU A 239 40.51 -16.99 -3.91
N VAL A 240 41.69 -17.57 -3.69
CA VAL A 240 42.21 -18.72 -4.47
C VAL A 240 42.58 -19.92 -3.60
N HIS A 241 42.39 -21.14 -4.13
CA HIS A 241 42.53 -22.38 -3.37
C HIS A 241 43.96 -22.67 -2.90
N ASN A 242 44.97 -22.37 -3.71
CA ASN A 242 46.36 -22.75 -3.44
C ASN A 242 47.37 -21.76 -4.04
N GLY A 243 48.65 -21.94 -3.69
CA GLY A 243 49.73 -21.06 -4.11
C GLY A 243 50.02 -21.07 -5.62
N ALA A 244 49.70 -22.15 -6.35
CA ALA A 244 49.85 -22.17 -7.81
C ALA A 244 48.74 -21.35 -8.47
N GLY A 245 47.49 -21.47 -8.00
CA GLY A 245 46.39 -20.59 -8.40
C GLY A 245 46.67 -19.11 -8.10
N PHE A 246 47.32 -18.81 -6.97
CA PHE A 246 47.77 -17.46 -6.63
C PHE A 246 48.75 -16.89 -7.66
N ASP A 247 49.84 -17.60 -7.97
CA ASP A 247 50.82 -17.12 -8.95
C ASP A 247 50.22 -17.02 -10.36
N SER A 248 49.33 -17.94 -10.75
CA SER A 248 48.63 -17.91 -12.04
C SER A 248 47.64 -16.76 -12.16
N ALA A 249 46.81 -16.50 -11.15
CA ALA A 249 45.89 -15.36 -11.14
C ALA A 249 46.66 -14.04 -11.13
N VAL A 250 47.74 -13.95 -10.33
CA VAL A 250 48.64 -12.79 -10.32
C VAL A 250 49.25 -12.56 -11.71
N ALA A 251 49.67 -13.60 -12.42
CA ALA A 251 50.18 -13.47 -13.79
C ALA A 251 49.10 -13.06 -14.80
N ALA A 252 47.86 -13.54 -14.66
CA ALA A 252 46.75 -13.19 -15.56
C ALA A 252 46.38 -11.71 -15.50
N PHE A 253 46.35 -11.12 -14.31
CA PHE A 253 46.15 -9.67 -14.11
C PHE A 253 47.44 -8.84 -14.31
N LEU A 254 48.57 -9.47 -14.66
CA LEU A 254 49.85 -8.83 -15.00
C LEU A 254 50.31 -9.19 -16.43
N GLY A 255 49.35 -9.40 -17.36
CA GLY A 255 49.65 -9.62 -18.78
C GLY A 255 50.48 -8.49 -19.40
N GLU A 256 50.96 -8.67 -20.65
CA GLU A 256 51.91 -7.72 -21.26
C GLU A 256 51.40 -6.26 -21.33
N ASP A 257 50.08 -6.05 -21.27
CA ASP A 257 49.42 -4.74 -21.09
C ASP A 257 49.12 -4.40 -19.61
N THR A 258 50.12 -4.49 -18.72
CA THR A 258 50.05 -3.68 -17.48
C THR A 258 50.22 -2.21 -17.87
N LEU A 259 49.10 -1.54 -18.16
CA LEU A 259 49.01 -0.12 -18.49
C LEU A 259 49.85 0.71 -17.52
N SER A 260 50.98 1.20 -18.00
CA SER A 260 52.06 1.72 -17.16
C SER A 260 52.49 3.12 -17.58
N VAL A 261 52.52 3.99 -16.55
CA VAL A 261 53.50 5.06 -16.29
C VAL A 261 54.18 5.71 -17.50
N GLU A 262 53.85 7.00 -17.70
CA GLU A 262 54.50 8.07 -18.47
C GLU A 262 55.93 7.83 -19.03
N GLU A 263 56.14 8.17 -20.32
CA GLU A 263 57.17 9.14 -20.74
C GLU A 263 57.08 9.53 -22.25
N GLY A 264 56.85 10.83 -22.54
CA GLY A 264 57.59 11.59 -23.56
C GLY A 264 57.30 11.51 -25.09
N GLU A 265 56.78 12.62 -25.61
CA GLU A 265 56.94 13.18 -26.98
C GLU A 265 56.07 12.68 -28.18
N PRO A 266 55.82 13.53 -29.20
CA PRO A 266 54.53 13.55 -29.93
C PRO A 266 54.59 13.35 -31.46
N GLU A 267 53.51 12.82 -32.04
CA GLU A 267 53.14 12.80 -33.47
C GLU A 267 51.71 12.21 -33.57
N GLU A 268 50.79 12.55 -34.48
CA GLU A 268 50.61 13.71 -35.38
C GLU A 268 49.09 13.80 -35.72
N GLU A 269 48.53 14.97 -36.03
CA GLU A 269 47.08 15.12 -36.33
C GLU A 269 46.66 14.47 -37.66
N SER A 270 45.47 13.84 -37.73
CA SER A 270 44.55 13.96 -38.89
C SER A 270 43.15 13.35 -38.61
N PRO A 271 42.06 13.80 -39.29
CA PRO A 271 40.74 13.84 -38.66
C PRO A 271 39.61 13.08 -39.39
N ASP A 272 38.40 13.19 -38.81
CA ASP A 272 37.06 13.00 -39.41
C ASP A 272 36.70 11.60 -39.96
N THR A 273 35.63 10.95 -39.48
CA THR A 273 34.25 11.40 -39.73
C THR A 273 33.23 10.60 -38.92
N ALA A 274 32.17 11.27 -38.46
CA ALA A 274 30.98 10.60 -37.93
C ALA A 274 30.05 10.12 -39.07
N THR A 275 29.48 8.92 -38.96
CA THR A 275 28.10 8.61 -39.42
C THR A 275 27.63 7.26 -38.87
N ALA A 276 26.46 7.24 -38.20
CA ALA A 276 25.69 6.02 -38.00
C ALA A 276 25.06 5.55 -39.34
N PRO A 277 24.63 4.28 -39.46
CA PRO A 277 23.18 4.07 -39.33
C PRO A 277 22.73 2.70 -38.76
N LEU A 278 21.44 2.67 -38.40
CA LEU A 278 20.63 1.48 -38.12
C LEU A 278 20.58 0.49 -39.30
N GLY A 279 20.55 -0.82 -39.02
CA GLY A 279 20.27 -1.88 -39.98
C GLY A 279 20.09 -3.25 -39.30
N ALA A 280 19.03 -3.98 -39.63
CA ALA A 280 18.57 -5.17 -38.89
C ALA A 280 19.11 -6.51 -39.43
N ASP A 281 18.89 -7.55 -38.62
CA ASP A 281 18.88 -8.99 -38.92
C ASP A 281 20.16 -9.66 -39.48
N SER A 282 20.77 -10.52 -38.66
CA SER A 282 20.55 -11.97 -38.81
C SER A 282 21.15 -12.79 -37.65
N ALA A 283 20.45 -13.83 -37.23
CA ALA A 283 20.96 -14.77 -36.23
C ALA A 283 21.90 -15.81 -36.85
N ALA A 284 23.09 -15.95 -36.27
CA ALA A 284 23.94 -17.13 -36.42
C ALA A 284 24.70 -17.35 -35.11
N ALA A 285 24.25 -18.30 -34.30
CA ALA A 285 24.98 -18.71 -33.12
C ALA A 285 26.26 -19.46 -33.53
N SER A 286 27.39 -19.03 -33.00
CA SER A 286 28.67 -19.75 -33.06
C SER A 286 29.24 -19.86 -31.66
N ASP A 287 29.33 -21.09 -31.14
CA ASP A 287 30.01 -21.43 -29.89
C ASP A 287 31.54 -21.24 -30.02
N ASP A 288 31.99 -19.98 -29.95
CA ASP A 288 33.34 -19.61 -29.53
C ASP A 288 33.15 -18.56 -28.42
N ALA A 289 33.19 -19.01 -27.16
CA ALA A 289 33.14 -18.10 -26.02
C ALA A 289 34.40 -17.20 -26.06
N GLN A 290 34.23 -15.92 -26.40
CA GLN A 290 35.32 -14.96 -26.39
C GLN A 290 35.89 -14.87 -24.97
N ARG A 291 37.19 -15.16 -24.83
CA ARG A 291 37.91 -14.90 -23.59
C ARG A 291 37.99 -13.39 -23.40
N LEU A 292 37.42 -12.90 -22.30
CA LEU A 292 37.54 -11.49 -21.91
C LEU A 292 39.01 -11.07 -21.83
N GLU A 293 39.34 -9.90 -22.36
CA GLU A 293 40.65 -9.26 -22.24
C GLU A 293 40.71 -8.40 -20.96
N LEU A 294 41.84 -7.73 -20.69
CA LEU A 294 41.94 -6.85 -19.52
C LEU A 294 41.14 -5.55 -19.70
N SER A 295 41.00 -5.09 -20.94
CA SER A 295 40.18 -3.95 -21.36
C SER A 295 38.68 -4.16 -21.12
N ASP A 296 38.19 -5.41 -21.13
CA ASP A 296 36.78 -5.73 -20.81
C ASP A 296 36.42 -5.47 -19.33
N LEU A 297 37.44 -5.30 -18.47
CA LEU A 297 37.33 -4.93 -17.06
C LEU A 297 37.44 -3.40 -16.84
N GLU A 298 37.34 -2.61 -17.90
CA GLU A 298 37.09 -1.17 -17.81
C GLU A 298 35.58 -0.92 -17.66
N PHE A 299 35.22 -0.15 -16.62
CA PHE A 299 33.84 0.14 -16.28
C PHE A 299 33.63 1.65 -16.28
N SER A 300 32.68 2.12 -17.10
CA SER A 300 32.40 3.56 -17.22
C SER A 300 32.05 4.15 -15.84
N GLY A 301 32.74 5.23 -15.48
CA GLY A 301 32.61 5.85 -14.17
C GLY A 301 33.54 5.30 -13.09
N LEU A 302 34.32 4.23 -13.32
CA LEU A 302 35.31 3.73 -12.37
C LEU A 302 36.73 4.16 -12.79
N HIS A 303 37.34 5.07 -12.02
CA HIS A 303 38.69 5.58 -12.32
C HIS A 303 39.81 4.61 -11.92
N ARG A 304 39.51 3.63 -11.05
CA ARG A 304 40.49 2.66 -10.57
C ARG A 304 39.82 1.42 -9.97
N LEU A 305 40.21 0.24 -10.43
CA LEU A 305 39.82 -1.04 -9.82
C LEU A 305 41.06 -1.71 -9.21
N ASP A 306 41.09 -1.87 -7.88
CA ASP A 306 42.10 -2.65 -7.18
C ASP A 306 41.65 -4.11 -7.06
N VAL A 307 42.28 -5.02 -7.80
CA VAL A 307 42.06 -6.46 -7.70
C VAL A 307 43.02 -7.04 -6.66
N ARG A 308 42.50 -7.45 -5.50
CA ARG A 308 43.26 -8.03 -4.39
C ARG A 308 43.10 -9.55 -4.38
N ILE A 309 44.13 -10.25 -4.84
CA ILE A 309 44.20 -11.71 -4.86
C ILE A 309 44.72 -12.19 -3.50
N GLU A 310 44.01 -13.10 -2.84
CA GLU A 310 44.40 -13.67 -1.53
C GLU A 310 44.37 -15.20 -1.52
N SER A 311 45.38 -15.78 -0.88
CA SER A 311 45.50 -17.19 -0.54
C SER A 311 45.77 -17.34 0.95
N GLN A 312 45.74 -18.56 1.49
CA GLN A 312 46.01 -18.83 2.91
C GLN A 312 47.38 -18.35 3.43
N MET A 313 48.34 -18.03 2.56
CA MET A 313 49.71 -17.64 2.95
C MET A 313 50.25 -16.36 2.28
N ALA A 314 49.56 -15.82 1.27
CA ALA A 314 50.03 -14.67 0.50
C ALA A 314 48.85 -13.86 -0.06
N GLY A 315 49.01 -12.54 -0.12
CA GLY A 315 48.05 -11.63 -0.74
C GLY A 315 48.77 -10.56 -1.56
N ARG A 316 48.24 -10.23 -2.75
CA ARG A 316 48.78 -9.20 -3.64
C ARG A 316 47.64 -8.36 -4.22
N THR A 317 47.84 -7.05 -4.29
CA THR A 317 46.91 -6.14 -4.97
C THR A 317 47.52 -5.72 -6.30
N ILE A 318 46.70 -5.75 -7.35
CA ILE A 318 46.99 -5.29 -8.70
C ILE A 318 45.99 -4.15 -8.98
N THR A 319 46.45 -3.09 -9.61
CA THR A 319 45.62 -1.91 -9.89
C THR A 319 45.37 -1.82 -11.38
N LEU A 320 44.11 -1.89 -11.77
CA LEU A 320 43.61 -1.59 -13.11
C LEU A 320 43.13 -0.14 -13.15
N ARG A 321 43.30 0.52 -14.28
CA ARG A 321 42.86 1.88 -14.60
C ARG A 321 42.39 1.89 -16.06
N PRO A 322 41.42 2.72 -16.43
CA PRO A 322 41.03 2.86 -17.82
C PRO A 322 42.17 3.45 -18.65
N GLU A 323 42.25 3.10 -19.93
CA GLU A 323 43.18 3.68 -20.89
C GLU A 323 43.00 5.21 -21.02
N GLU A 324 41.75 5.68 -21.05
CA GLU A 324 41.39 7.10 -21.13
C GLU A 324 40.55 7.57 -19.92
N PRO A 325 40.67 8.83 -19.47
CA PRO A 325 39.80 9.39 -18.43
C PRO A 325 38.33 9.48 -18.87
N TRP A 326 37.40 9.12 -17.99
CA TRP A 326 35.96 9.19 -18.28
C TRP A 326 35.43 10.64 -18.41
N ASP A 327 34.84 10.99 -19.57
CA ASP A 327 34.01 12.19 -19.74
C ASP A 327 32.58 11.92 -19.26
N LEU A 328 32.36 12.12 -17.95
CA LEU A 328 31.06 11.92 -17.31
C LEU A 328 30.30 13.24 -17.23
N ARG A 329 29.01 13.20 -17.56
CA ARG A 329 28.11 14.34 -17.36
C ARG A 329 27.46 14.25 -16.00
N ASP A 330 27.55 15.33 -15.24
CA ASP A 330 26.73 15.45 -14.03
C ASP A 330 25.23 15.57 -14.40
N PRO A 331 24.33 15.01 -13.57
CA PRO A 331 22.89 15.16 -13.77
C PRO A 331 22.46 16.62 -13.84
N ALA A 332 21.38 16.90 -14.57
CA ALA A 332 20.81 18.23 -14.62
C ALA A 332 20.40 18.70 -13.22
N ALA A 333 20.80 19.91 -12.84
CA ALA A 333 20.45 20.48 -11.53
C ALA A 333 18.93 20.50 -11.33
N PHE A 334 18.48 19.99 -10.17
CA PHE A 334 17.08 19.98 -9.78
C PHE A 334 16.47 21.37 -9.87
N ARG A 335 15.24 21.45 -10.39
CA ARG A 335 14.47 22.69 -10.45
C ARG A 335 13.21 22.48 -9.63
N PRO A 336 13.04 23.16 -8.48
CA PRO A 336 11.83 23.01 -7.70
C PRO A 336 10.63 23.50 -8.52
N GLY A 337 9.58 22.67 -8.59
CA GLY A 337 8.28 23.09 -9.11
C GLY A 337 7.60 24.15 -8.23
N ALA A 338 6.38 24.52 -8.63
CA ALA A 338 5.51 25.44 -7.90
C ALA A 338 5.31 25.03 -6.43
N ASP A 339 5.01 26.01 -5.58
CA ASP A 339 4.88 25.81 -4.14
C ASP A 339 3.79 24.82 -3.76
N ALA A 340 4.16 23.98 -2.80
CA ALA A 340 3.22 23.13 -2.10
C ALA A 340 2.43 24.01 -1.12
N SER A 341 1.20 24.38 -1.49
CA SER A 341 0.25 25.11 -0.63
C SER A 341 -0.68 24.11 0.07
N PHE A 342 -0.15 23.42 1.09
CA PHE A 342 -0.88 22.40 1.83
C PHE A 342 -1.02 22.75 3.31
N SER A 343 -1.90 22.03 4.00
CA SER A 343 -2.09 22.14 5.45
C SER A 343 -1.50 20.92 6.17
N LEU A 344 -1.08 21.03 7.43
CA LEU A 344 -0.49 19.90 8.19
C LEU A 344 -1.26 18.55 8.09
N PRO A 345 -2.62 18.50 8.05
CA PRO A 345 -3.37 17.28 7.73
C PRO A 345 -2.95 16.54 6.44
N ASP A 346 -2.45 17.25 5.44
CA ASP A 346 -2.15 16.77 4.09
C ASP A 346 -0.65 16.59 3.84
N ILE A 347 0.19 16.71 4.89
CA ILE A 347 1.66 16.65 4.80
C ILE A 347 2.17 15.43 4.01
N TYR A 348 1.63 14.24 4.28
CA TYR A 348 2.03 12.98 3.63
C TYR A 348 1.14 12.60 2.43
N ARG A 349 0.52 13.57 1.75
CA ARG A 349 -0.28 13.35 0.55
C ARG A 349 0.42 13.89 -0.70
N VAL A 350 -0.04 13.46 -1.87
CA VAL A 350 0.20 14.15 -3.14
C VAL A 350 -0.29 15.60 -3.02
N GLY A 351 0.57 16.56 -3.32
CA GLY A 351 0.38 17.99 -3.08
C GLY A 351 0.92 18.50 -1.72
N GLY A 352 1.34 17.59 -0.85
CA GLY A 352 2.04 17.85 0.41
C GLY A 352 3.57 17.85 0.23
N LEU A 353 4.27 16.97 0.94
CA LEU A 353 5.70 16.71 0.73
C LEU A 353 6.00 16.01 -0.61
N TYR A 354 5.00 15.36 -1.20
CA TYR A 354 5.09 14.61 -2.45
C TYR A 354 4.36 15.29 -3.60
N ARG A 355 4.84 15.04 -4.82
CA ARG A 355 4.15 15.35 -6.06
C ARG A 355 3.87 14.07 -6.84
N ASP A 356 2.95 14.23 -7.77
CA ASP A 356 2.55 13.28 -8.80
C ASP A 356 2.73 14.03 -10.12
N THR A 357 3.82 13.73 -10.85
CA THR A 357 4.23 14.42 -12.07
C THR A 357 3.59 13.85 -13.32
N ASN A 358 3.12 12.59 -13.26
CA ASN A 358 2.49 11.88 -14.38
C ASN A 358 0.94 11.89 -14.33
N SER A 359 0.35 12.28 -13.18
CA SER A 359 -1.09 12.32 -12.84
C SER A 359 -1.78 10.96 -12.66
N ASP A 360 -1.09 9.95 -12.11
CA ASP A 360 -1.62 8.61 -11.83
C ASP A 360 -2.05 8.36 -10.36
N LEU A 361 -1.93 9.38 -9.50
CA LEU A 361 -2.18 9.39 -8.05
C LEU A 361 -1.13 8.66 -7.19
N VAL A 362 -0.02 8.21 -7.77
CA VAL A 362 1.15 7.70 -7.04
C VAL A 362 2.13 8.86 -6.82
N PRO A 363 2.68 9.05 -5.59
CA PRO A 363 3.74 10.01 -5.36
C PRO A 363 5.03 9.59 -6.08
N ASP A 364 5.43 10.31 -7.14
CA ASP A 364 6.60 9.99 -7.99
C ASP A 364 7.76 11.02 -7.85
N GLU A 365 7.58 12.08 -7.06
CA GLU A 365 8.64 13.05 -6.71
C GLU A 365 8.54 13.48 -5.24
N THR A 366 9.60 13.26 -4.46
CA THR A 366 9.80 13.96 -3.18
C THR A 366 10.18 15.42 -3.41
N ALA A 367 9.20 16.33 -3.32
CA ALA A 367 9.40 17.76 -3.51
C ALA A 367 10.14 18.43 -2.34
N ALA A 368 10.14 17.78 -1.17
CA ALA A 368 10.70 18.30 0.08
C ALA A 368 12.19 17.94 0.30
N PHE A 369 12.80 18.59 1.29
CA PHE A 369 14.06 18.17 1.90
C PHE A 369 14.14 18.64 3.35
N ILE A 370 14.95 17.97 4.16
CA ILE A 370 15.22 18.33 5.55
C ILE A 370 16.49 19.18 5.61
N SER A 371 16.38 20.37 6.16
CA SER A 371 17.50 21.19 6.62
C SER A 371 17.62 20.97 8.13
N LEU A 372 18.64 20.23 8.54
CA LEU A 372 18.90 19.84 9.92
C LEU A 372 19.82 20.86 10.60
N SER A 373 19.67 21.07 11.91
CA SER A 373 20.64 21.76 12.76
C SER A 373 20.73 21.06 14.12
N GLY A 374 21.95 20.72 14.55
CA GLY A 374 22.23 19.93 15.74
C GLY A 374 21.99 18.41 15.58
N SER A 375 22.28 17.64 16.63
CA SER A 375 22.21 16.17 16.61
C SER A 375 21.35 15.53 17.72
N GLY A 376 20.79 16.31 18.66
CA GLY A 376 20.02 15.81 19.82
C GLY A 376 18.71 15.08 19.50
N ALA A 377 18.30 14.99 18.24
CA ALA A 377 17.13 14.25 17.76
C ALA A 377 17.50 13.16 16.73
N SER A 378 18.73 12.63 16.77
CA SER A 378 19.30 11.70 15.78
C SER A 378 18.32 10.64 15.26
N ASP A 379 17.76 9.85 16.19
CA ASP A 379 16.99 8.67 15.86
C ASP A 379 15.64 9.07 15.23
N ALA A 380 15.00 10.09 15.78
CA ALA A 380 13.75 10.64 15.24
C ALA A 380 13.92 11.26 13.84
N VAL A 381 15.07 11.89 13.56
CA VAL A 381 15.38 12.44 12.22
C VAL A 381 15.62 11.31 11.21
N VAL A 382 16.29 10.24 11.63
CA VAL A 382 16.48 9.03 10.82
C VAL A 382 15.12 8.37 10.53
N ASP A 383 14.23 8.27 11.52
CA ASP A 383 12.88 7.71 11.35
C ASP A 383 12.00 8.58 10.44
N LEU A 384 12.07 9.91 10.56
CA LEU A 384 11.39 10.84 9.66
C LEU A 384 11.87 10.67 8.21
N ALA A 385 13.17 10.56 8.00
CA ALA A 385 13.75 10.36 6.68
C ALA A 385 13.39 8.97 6.10
N THR A 386 13.41 7.92 6.93
CA THR A 386 12.94 6.56 6.55
C THR A 386 11.51 6.61 6.04
N ARG A 387 10.61 7.27 6.79
CA ARG A 387 9.20 7.40 6.41
C ARG A 387 9.00 8.21 5.12
N ILE A 388 9.75 9.30 4.93
CA ILE A 388 9.65 10.09 3.70
C ILE A 388 10.09 9.28 2.48
N GLY A 389 11.07 8.38 2.62
CA GLY A 389 11.43 7.41 1.59
C GLY A 389 10.35 6.35 1.35
N LEU A 390 9.76 5.81 2.43
CA LEU A 390 8.73 4.76 2.39
C LEU A 390 7.46 5.16 1.62
N GLU A 391 7.00 6.40 1.78
CA GLU A 391 5.72 6.84 1.23
C GLU A 391 5.84 7.50 -0.17
N THR A 392 6.90 7.17 -0.94
CA THR A 392 7.11 7.67 -2.32
C THR A 392 7.58 6.58 -3.29
N ALA A 393 7.08 6.58 -4.52
CA ALA A 393 7.59 5.80 -5.65
C ALA A 393 8.69 6.53 -6.43
N GLY A 394 9.01 7.78 -6.07
CA GLY A 394 10.22 8.46 -6.53
C GLY A 394 10.87 9.29 -5.43
N ALA A 395 12.03 8.84 -4.95
CA ALA A 395 12.82 9.52 -3.92
C ALA A 395 13.86 10.46 -4.54
N ARG A 396 14.00 11.66 -3.96
CA ARG A 396 15.08 12.60 -4.32
C ARG A 396 16.13 12.65 -3.22
N LEU A 397 17.32 12.15 -3.53
CA LEU A 397 18.42 12.01 -2.57
C LEU A 397 19.63 12.89 -2.97
N PRO A 398 20.35 13.50 -2.01
CA PRO A 398 20.11 13.46 -0.56
C PRO A 398 18.86 14.23 -0.13
N LEU A 399 18.05 13.61 0.72
CA LEU A 399 16.87 14.17 1.36
C LEU A 399 17.24 15.10 2.53
N VAL A 400 18.32 14.81 3.25
CA VAL A 400 18.73 15.54 4.46
C VAL A 400 20.04 16.28 4.23
N LYS A 401 20.07 17.56 4.60
CA LYS A 401 21.23 18.45 4.53
C LYS A 401 21.47 19.10 5.90
N VAL A 402 22.74 19.36 6.20
CA VAL A 402 23.22 20.16 7.35
C VAL A 402 22.89 21.65 7.09
N ASP A 403 22.56 22.43 8.13
CA ASP A 403 22.24 23.86 8.01
C ASP A 403 23.50 24.66 7.61
N ALA A 404 23.69 24.81 6.29
CA ALA A 404 24.76 25.59 5.70
C ALA A 404 24.54 27.13 5.84
N ARG A 405 23.51 27.56 6.57
CA ARG A 405 23.12 28.97 6.78
C ARG A 405 22.81 29.71 5.48
N GLU A 406 22.18 28.98 4.55
CA GLU A 406 21.69 29.51 3.27
C GLU A 406 20.60 30.56 3.52
N ASN A 407 20.63 31.69 2.79
CA ASN A 407 19.62 32.75 2.95
C ASN A 407 18.23 32.37 2.38
N ASP A 408 18.20 31.50 1.37
CA ASP A 408 16.97 30.99 0.74
C ASP A 408 17.14 29.49 0.45
N PRO A 409 16.72 28.62 1.38
CA PRO A 409 16.79 27.16 1.20
C PRO A 409 15.75 26.65 0.19
N SER A 410 14.75 27.45 -0.21
CA SER A 410 13.63 26.99 -1.05
C SER A 410 14.03 26.67 -2.50
N LEU A 411 15.22 27.12 -2.91
CA LEU A 411 15.86 26.75 -4.17
C LEU A 411 16.21 25.25 -4.24
N SER A 412 16.41 24.61 -3.08
CA SER A 412 16.66 23.17 -2.98
C SER A 412 15.39 22.31 -2.97
N GLY A 413 14.18 22.89 -2.95
CA GLY A 413 12.91 22.16 -2.77
C GLY A 413 12.03 22.81 -1.69
N PHE A 414 10.98 22.13 -1.24
CA PHE A 414 10.21 22.57 -0.06
C PHE A 414 11.03 22.29 1.22
N PRO A 415 11.43 23.31 1.99
CA PRO A 415 12.30 23.11 3.14
C PRO A 415 11.53 22.70 4.39
N ILE A 416 11.96 21.59 5.00
CA ILE A 416 11.62 21.18 6.37
C ILE A 416 12.79 21.59 7.26
N LEU A 417 12.64 22.69 7.99
CA LEU A 417 13.65 23.23 8.91
C LEU A 417 13.54 22.50 10.25
N VAL A 418 14.62 21.83 10.68
CA VAL A 418 14.64 20.98 11.88
C VAL A 418 15.78 21.39 12.81
N GLY A 419 15.48 21.86 14.03
CA GLY A 419 16.50 22.16 15.04
C GLY A 419 16.02 23.07 16.16
N THR A 420 16.82 23.19 17.24
CA THR A 420 16.62 24.20 18.30
C THR A 420 17.20 25.55 17.90
N ASP A 421 18.42 25.54 17.34
CA ASP A 421 19.22 26.74 17.01
C ASP A 421 19.42 26.93 15.49
N HIS A 422 18.52 26.35 14.67
CA HIS A 422 18.59 26.41 13.20
C HIS A 422 18.50 27.87 12.71
N TYR A 423 19.41 28.26 11.81
CA TYR A 423 19.58 29.64 11.33
C TYR A 423 18.28 30.29 10.84
N GLN A 424 17.57 29.60 9.93
CA GLN A 424 16.32 30.12 9.37
C GLN A 424 15.14 30.10 10.34
N ILE A 425 15.09 29.18 11.31
CA ILE A 425 14.06 29.22 12.37
C ILE A 425 14.23 30.52 13.19
N GLY A 426 15.47 30.88 13.53
CA GLY A 426 15.79 32.15 14.19
C GLY A 426 15.42 33.38 13.35
N ARG A 427 15.72 33.38 12.05
CA ARG A 427 15.34 34.48 11.13
C ARG A 427 13.83 34.71 11.08
N LEU A 428 13.05 33.64 10.87
CA LEU A 428 11.59 33.73 10.79
C LEU A 428 10.97 34.25 12.11
N GLN A 429 11.58 33.96 13.26
CA GLN A 429 11.19 34.53 14.55
C GLN A 429 11.57 36.01 14.70
N GLU A 430 12.78 36.41 14.27
CA GLU A 430 13.22 37.82 14.26
C GLU A 430 12.34 38.70 13.36
N GLU A 431 11.89 38.16 12.24
CA GLU A 431 11.06 38.83 11.24
C GLU A 431 9.56 38.80 11.59
N GLY A 432 9.17 37.93 12.52
CA GLY A 432 7.79 37.80 13.03
C GLY A 432 6.87 36.94 12.18
N GLU A 433 7.43 36.22 11.20
CA GLU A 433 6.71 35.27 10.34
C GLU A 433 6.44 33.94 11.05
N LEU A 434 7.40 33.49 11.88
CA LEU A 434 7.20 32.40 12.83
C LEU A 434 6.82 32.98 14.19
N ALA A 435 5.57 32.76 14.60
CA ALA A 435 5.05 33.22 15.88
C ALA A 435 5.86 32.66 17.06
N GLY A 436 6.31 33.53 17.97
CA GLY A 436 7.03 33.12 19.18
C GLY A 436 6.17 32.25 20.10
N LEU A 437 6.50 30.97 20.21
CA LEU A 437 5.81 30.00 21.05
C LEU A 437 6.39 30.03 22.47
N ASN A 438 5.55 30.29 23.48
CA ASN A 438 5.94 30.13 24.88
C ASN A 438 5.88 28.65 25.26
N LEU A 439 6.93 27.91 24.93
CA LEU A 439 7.06 26.48 25.20
C LEU A 439 7.59 26.22 26.62
N GLY A 440 7.32 25.02 27.13
CA GLY A 440 7.95 24.50 28.35
C GLY A 440 9.08 23.52 28.02
N PRO A 441 9.97 23.21 28.97
CA PRO A 441 10.99 22.17 28.79
C PRO A 441 10.39 20.84 28.34
N GLY A 442 11.07 20.13 27.45
CA GLY A 442 10.60 18.91 26.80
C GLY A 442 9.43 19.10 25.83
N THR A 443 9.08 20.34 25.46
CA THR A 443 8.00 20.64 24.51
C THR A 443 8.57 21.06 23.15
N GLY A 444 8.10 20.42 22.09
CA GLY A 444 8.39 20.81 20.71
C GLY A 444 7.14 21.24 19.95
N PHE A 445 7.34 21.68 18.70
CA PHE A 445 6.30 22.16 17.81
C PHE A 445 6.56 21.76 16.36
N VAL A 446 5.47 21.68 15.58
CA VAL A 446 5.47 21.50 14.14
C VAL A 446 4.56 22.58 13.57
N GLN A 447 5.09 23.45 12.71
CA GLN A 447 4.36 24.60 12.18
C GLN A 447 4.64 24.81 10.70
N PHE A 448 3.58 24.91 9.91
CA PHE A 448 3.65 25.38 8.53
C PHE A 448 3.77 26.91 8.51
N VAL A 449 4.67 27.46 7.71
CA VAL A 449 4.90 28.89 7.56
C VAL A 449 4.63 29.28 6.10
N GLU A 450 3.49 29.93 5.87
CA GLU A 450 3.11 30.46 4.56
C GLU A 450 4.00 31.66 4.21
N GLY A 451 4.57 31.68 2.99
CA GLY A 451 5.38 32.80 2.50
C GLY A 451 6.74 32.99 3.16
N ALA A 452 7.24 31.99 3.92
CA ALA A 452 8.51 32.00 4.66
C ALA A 452 9.74 32.47 3.86
N PHE A 453 9.75 32.28 2.54
CA PHE A 453 10.78 32.83 1.64
C PHE A 453 10.14 33.57 0.46
N GLY A 454 9.24 34.51 0.76
CA GLY A 454 8.58 35.38 -0.22
C GLY A 454 7.23 34.80 -0.68
N ASP A 455 7.19 34.18 -1.84
CA ASP A 455 6.06 33.35 -2.30
C ASP A 455 6.20 31.87 -1.86
N ARG A 456 7.37 31.49 -1.35
CA ARG A 456 7.75 30.12 -1.02
C ARG A 456 7.37 29.74 0.41
N ASN A 457 6.84 28.54 0.61
CA ASN A 457 6.41 28.03 1.93
C ASN A 457 7.52 27.19 2.61
N ALA A 458 7.40 27.00 3.94
CA ALA A 458 8.28 26.13 4.71
C ALA A 458 7.53 25.33 5.79
N LEU A 459 8.08 24.19 6.20
CA LEU A 459 7.70 23.47 7.41
C LEU A 459 8.77 23.65 8.47
N VAL A 460 8.39 24.02 9.69
CA VAL A 460 9.31 24.19 10.82
C VAL A 460 9.02 23.14 11.88
N VAL A 461 10.06 22.42 12.30
CA VAL A 461 10.04 21.47 13.42
C VAL A 461 11.10 21.88 14.43
N GLY A 462 10.69 22.29 15.62
CA GLY A 462 11.57 22.82 16.65
C GLY A 462 11.15 22.45 18.07
N GLY A 463 11.87 22.95 19.06
CA GLY A 463 11.51 22.81 20.47
C GLY A 463 12.36 23.67 21.39
N GLU A 464 11.94 23.76 22.65
CA GLU A 464 12.64 24.52 23.70
C GLU A 464 14.00 23.89 24.06
N ASP A 465 14.10 22.56 23.93
CA ASP A 465 15.30 21.77 24.17
C ASP A 465 15.34 20.55 23.22
N GLU A 466 16.45 19.80 23.25
CA GLU A 466 16.64 18.59 22.43
C GLU A 466 15.55 17.53 22.66
N GLY A 467 15.01 17.43 23.88
CA GLY A 467 13.91 16.53 24.21
C GLY A 467 12.60 16.95 23.54
N GLY A 468 12.32 18.26 23.54
CA GLY A 468 11.21 18.86 22.81
C GLY A 468 11.32 18.67 21.29
N LEU A 469 12.50 18.94 20.73
CA LEU A 469 12.80 18.71 19.30
C LEU A 469 12.58 17.23 18.94
N SER A 470 13.16 16.30 19.70
CA SER A 470 13.01 14.86 19.51
C SER A 470 11.53 14.41 19.59
N ALA A 471 10.75 14.98 20.52
CA ALA A 471 9.31 14.72 20.60
C ALA A 471 8.51 15.23 19.38
N ALA A 472 8.85 16.40 18.83
CA ALA A 472 8.19 16.97 17.66
C ALA A 472 8.55 16.23 16.35
N VAL A 473 9.84 15.95 16.13
CA VAL A 473 10.30 15.13 15.00
C VAL A 473 9.71 13.72 15.12
N GLY A 474 9.74 13.13 16.32
CA GLY A 474 9.19 11.80 16.59
C GLY A 474 7.68 11.70 16.35
N TRP A 475 6.90 12.72 16.71
CA TRP A 475 5.47 12.79 16.35
C TRP A 475 5.28 12.95 14.83
N THR A 476 6.12 13.74 14.16
CA THR A 476 6.05 13.92 12.70
C THR A 476 6.31 12.61 11.97
N ALA A 477 7.34 11.87 12.39
CA ALA A 477 7.67 10.55 11.86
C ALA A 477 6.59 9.51 12.18
N HIS A 478 6.22 9.30 13.45
CA HIS A 478 5.43 8.14 13.86
C HIS A 478 3.91 8.34 13.88
N ARG A 479 3.40 9.58 13.82
CA ARG A 479 1.99 9.87 14.15
C ARG A 479 1.27 10.77 13.16
N ALA A 480 1.91 11.80 12.62
CA ALA A 480 1.24 12.68 11.66
C ALA A 480 0.69 11.88 10.45
N PRO A 481 -0.53 12.16 9.95
CA PRO A 481 -1.44 13.26 10.31
C PRO A 481 -2.46 12.90 11.42
N TYR A 482 -2.29 11.79 12.15
CA TYR A 482 -3.10 11.49 13.34
C TYR A 482 -2.76 12.43 14.50
N LEU A 483 -3.73 12.69 15.38
CA LEU A 483 -3.49 13.48 16.59
C LEU A 483 -2.50 12.77 17.53
N TRP A 484 -2.62 11.44 17.69
CA TRP A 484 -1.74 10.70 18.59
C TRP A 484 -1.56 9.21 18.24
N THR A 485 -2.66 8.45 18.13
CA THR A 485 -2.63 7.02 17.84
C THR A 485 -2.82 6.80 16.35
N HIS A 486 -2.01 5.94 15.74
CA HIS A 486 -2.22 5.47 14.37
C HIS A 486 -3.26 4.34 14.35
N GLY A 487 -4.31 4.44 13.53
CA GLY A 487 -5.25 3.34 13.35
C GLY A 487 -6.60 3.72 12.74
N LYS A 488 -7.31 2.73 12.21
CA LYS A 488 -8.64 2.92 11.62
C LYS A 488 -9.65 3.40 12.67
N GLY A 489 -10.16 4.62 12.51
CA GLY A 489 -11.12 5.25 13.42
C GLY A 489 -10.49 6.11 14.52
N GLU A 490 -9.16 6.26 14.53
CA GLU A 490 -8.47 7.27 15.34
C GLU A 490 -8.61 8.66 14.71
N TYR A 491 -8.46 9.72 15.51
CA TYR A 491 -8.64 11.10 15.06
C TYR A 491 -7.44 11.66 14.29
N HIS A 492 -7.70 12.29 13.16
CA HIS A 492 -6.73 13.05 12.36
C HIS A 492 -6.80 14.55 12.64
N LEU A 493 -5.74 15.27 12.26
CA LEU A 493 -5.73 16.74 12.20
C LEU A 493 -6.86 17.30 11.31
N ALA A 494 -7.20 16.58 10.24
CA ALA A 494 -8.32 16.92 9.33
C ALA A 494 -9.68 16.93 10.05
N ASP A 495 -9.87 16.05 11.05
CA ASP A 495 -11.11 15.99 11.84
C ASP A 495 -11.21 17.21 12.76
N ALA A 496 -10.12 17.56 13.45
CA ALA A 496 -10.04 18.76 14.28
C ALA A 496 -10.31 20.03 13.46
N GLN A 497 -9.69 20.17 12.28
CA GLN A 497 -9.94 21.26 11.34
C GLN A 497 -11.40 21.29 10.87
N THR A 498 -11.99 20.11 10.58
CA THR A 498 -13.37 19.97 10.14
C THR A 498 -14.37 20.35 11.22
N GLU A 499 -14.14 19.96 12.47
CA GLU A 499 -15.02 20.32 13.60
C GLU A 499 -14.92 21.81 13.96
N VAL A 500 -13.72 22.41 13.93
CA VAL A 500 -13.57 23.87 14.08
C VAL A 500 -14.32 24.62 12.97
N ARG A 501 -14.19 24.17 11.71
CA ARG A 501 -14.93 24.73 10.57
C ARG A 501 -16.45 24.58 10.75
N ARG A 502 -16.93 23.40 11.14
CA ARG A 502 -18.36 23.13 11.40
C ARG A 502 -18.92 23.99 12.54
N PHE A 503 -18.13 24.20 13.60
CA PHE A 503 -18.48 25.10 14.71
C PHE A 503 -18.64 26.54 14.21
N LEU A 504 -17.64 27.10 13.53
CA LEU A 504 -17.66 28.49 13.04
C LEU A 504 -18.75 28.74 11.98
N GLN A 505 -19.08 27.72 11.18
CA GLN A 505 -20.18 27.77 10.21
C GLN A 505 -21.57 27.59 10.84
N GLY A 506 -21.69 27.26 12.12
CA GLY A 506 -22.97 26.94 12.74
C GLY A 506 -23.62 25.66 12.18
N ARG A 507 -22.83 24.71 11.68
CA ARG A 507 -23.34 23.40 11.20
C ARG A 507 -23.66 22.42 12.33
N ARG A 508 -23.25 22.72 13.57
CA ARG A 508 -23.48 21.89 14.77
C ARG A 508 -24.03 22.72 15.93
N ALA A 509 -24.72 22.06 16.86
CA ALA A 509 -25.40 22.68 18.00
C ALA A 509 -24.53 23.70 18.77
N PRO A 510 -23.25 23.43 19.13
CA PRO A 510 -22.46 24.41 19.89
C PRO A 510 -22.25 25.72 19.12
N GLY A 511 -22.04 25.65 17.80
CA GLY A 511 -21.91 26.83 16.93
C GLY A 511 -23.22 27.57 16.73
N GLN A 512 -24.32 26.83 16.55
CA GLN A 512 -25.67 27.39 16.42
C GLN A 512 -26.09 28.15 17.69
N LEU A 513 -25.86 27.55 18.86
CA LEU A 513 -26.18 28.15 20.15
C LEU A 513 -25.29 29.35 20.46
N ALA A 514 -23.97 29.26 20.20
CA ALA A 514 -23.07 30.41 20.33
C ALA A 514 -23.52 31.58 19.44
N LEU A 515 -23.92 31.31 18.20
CA LEU A 515 -24.46 32.32 17.29
C LEU A 515 -25.81 32.88 17.77
N ALA A 516 -26.71 32.04 18.28
CA ALA A 516 -28.02 32.45 18.78
C ALA A 516 -27.90 33.38 20.01
N ILE A 517 -27.09 32.98 21.01
CA ILE A 517 -26.83 33.79 22.22
C ILE A 517 -26.12 35.10 21.85
N THR A 518 -25.14 35.07 20.93
CA THR A 518 -24.47 36.29 20.46
C THR A 518 -25.45 37.24 19.77
N LYS A 519 -26.31 36.73 18.87
CA LYS A 519 -27.35 37.52 18.20
C LYS A 519 -28.37 38.09 19.19
N LEU A 520 -28.79 37.32 20.19
CA LEU A 520 -29.67 37.78 21.25
C LEU A 520 -29.06 38.99 21.98
N GLY A 521 -27.81 38.88 22.44
CA GLY A 521 -27.08 39.99 23.04
C GLY A 521 -27.04 41.22 22.13
N MET A 522 -26.64 41.06 20.87
CA MET A 522 -26.60 42.15 19.87
C MET A 522 -27.97 42.80 19.60
N TRP A 523 -29.08 42.06 19.74
CA TRP A 523 -30.43 42.62 19.62
C TRP A 523 -30.85 43.37 20.87
N MET A 524 -30.53 42.86 22.06
CA MET A 524 -30.78 43.58 23.31
C MET A 524 -29.98 44.90 23.37
N ASP A 525 -28.71 44.89 22.97
CA ASP A 525 -27.86 46.10 22.89
C ASP A 525 -28.47 47.17 21.95
N ARG A 526 -29.15 46.77 20.87
CA ARG A 526 -29.85 47.70 19.95
C ARG A 526 -31.13 48.28 20.54
N MET A 527 -31.72 47.63 21.54
CA MET A 527 -32.96 48.04 22.21
C MET A 527 -32.70 48.83 23.51
N GLU A 528 -31.43 49.04 23.91
CA GLU A 528 -31.06 49.68 25.18
C GLU A 528 -31.69 51.08 25.37
N ALA A 529 -31.87 51.83 24.28
CA ALA A 529 -32.45 53.18 24.31
C ALA A 529 -33.98 53.22 24.55
N ASP A 530 -34.70 52.11 24.29
CA ASP A 530 -36.14 51.98 24.52
C ASP A 530 -36.47 50.53 24.96
N PRO A 531 -36.22 50.18 26.24
CA PRO A 531 -36.31 48.81 26.72
C PRO A 531 -37.71 48.18 26.58
N PRO A 532 -37.83 46.96 26.02
CA PRO A 532 -39.11 46.27 25.89
C PRO A 532 -39.65 45.81 27.25
N HIS A 533 -40.97 45.94 27.46
CA HIS A 533 -41.63 45.43 28.66
C HIS A 533 -41.78 43.89 28.70
N ARG A 534 -41.70 43.23 27.54
CA ARG A 534 -41.80 41.78 27.39
C ARG A 534 -40.88 41.32 26.26
N VAL A 535 -40.17 40.22 26.48
CA VAL A 535 -39.26 39.58 25.52
C VAL A 535 -39.56 38.09 25.47
N GLU A 536 -39.82 37.58 24.27
CA GLU A 536 -40.00 36.16 23.99
C GLU A 536 -38.82 35.72 23.13
N VAL A 537 -38.15 34.64 23.53
CA VAL A 537 -36.98 34.10 22.81
C VAL A 537 -37.24 32.64 22.47
N GLU A 538 -37.29 32.34 21.18
CA GLU A 538 -37.34 30.98 20.66
C GLU A 538 -35.97 30.59 20.11
N ILE A 539 -35.38 29.49 20.60
CA ILE A 539 -34.07 29.01 20.15
C ILE A 539 -34.21 27.61 19.54
N ALA A 540 -34.09 27.54 18.21
CA ALA A 540 -34.03 26.30 17.45
C ALA A 540 -32.56 25.93 17.15
N ALA A 541 -32.12 24.72 17.51
CA ALA A 541 -30.76 24.23 17.28
C ALA A 541 -30.69 22.70 17.26
N GLU A 542 -29.68 22.11 16.60
CA GLU A 542 -29.48 20.66 16.42
C GLU A 542 -29.65 19.86 17.73
N SER A 543 -29.18 20.41 18.86
CA SER A 543 -29.56 19.94 20.19
C SER A 543 -29.62 21.09 21.20
N THR A 544 -30.46 20.94 22.22
CA THR A 544 -30.72 21.95 23.26
C THR A 544 -30.21 21.45 24.62
N PRO A 545 -29.03 21.88 25.09
CA PRO A 545 -28.47 21.42 26.36
C PRO A 545 -29.25 21.99 27.56
N THR A 546 -29.29 21.22 28.65
CA THR A 546 -29.88 21.64 29.93
C THR A 546 -29.27 22.97 30.38
N GLY A 547 -30.14 23.94 30.74
CA GLY A 547 -29.73 25.28 31.16
C GLY A 547 -29.69 26.33 30.04
N LEU A 548 -29.88 25.96 28.76
CA LEU A 548 -29.94 26.92 27.65
C LEU A 548 -30.97 28.04 27.86
N ASN A 549 -32.21 27.67 28.26
CA ASN A 549 -33.28 28.65 28.47
C ASN A 549 -32.97 29.59 29.65
N GLU A 550 -32.29 29.09 30.68
CA GLU A 550 -31.86 29.87 31.84
C GLU A 550 -30.75 30.86 31.44
N LEU A 551 -29.77 30.42 30.65
CA LEU A 551 -28.70 31.26 30.10
C LEU A 551 -29.26 32.38 29.23
N ALA A 552 -30.10 32.04 28.24
CA ALA A 552 -30.73 33.02 27.36
C ALA A 552 -31.63 34.00 28.14
N ALA A 553 -32.39 33.52 29.12
CA ALA A 553 -33.18 34.39 29.99
C ALA A 553 -32.31 35.31 30.87
N SER A 554 -31.11 34.85 31.27
CA SER A 554 -30.15 35.67 32.01
C SER A 554 -29.55 36.78 31.14
N GLU A 555 -29.20 36.50 29.87
CA GLU A 555 -28.70 37.51 28.93
C GLU A 555 -29.69 38.65 28.67
N VAL A 556 -30.99 38.33 28.61
CA VAL A 556 -32.06 39.34 28.54
C VAL A 556 -32.17 40.12 29.86
N ARG A 557 -32.32 39.44 31.00
CA ARG A 557 -32.50 40.09 32.32
C ARG A 557 -31.31 40.94 32.77
N ASN A 558 -30.08 40.58 32.36
CA ASN A 558 -28.87 41.35 32.64
C ASN A 558 -28.90 42.75 32.00
N ARG A 559 -29.62 42.90 30.88
CA ARG A 559 -29.80 44.19 30.17
C ARG A 559 -31.13 44.85 30.49
N PHE A 560 -32.19 44.05 30.64
CA PHE A 560 -33.56 44.50 30.92
C PHE A 560 -34.12 43.81 32.18
N PRO A 561 -33.75 44.27 33.39
CA PRO A 561 -34.15 43.61 34.65
C PRO A 561 -35.66 43.59 34.91
N GLU A 562 -36.38 44.58 34.37
CA GLU A 562 -37.83 44.78 34.58
C GLU A 562 -38.70 44.18 33.45
N ALA A 563 -38.10 43.48 32.47
CA ALA A 563 -38.82 42.86 31.37
C ALA A 563 -39.43 41.51 31.78
N GLU A 564 -40.65 41.21 31.32
CA GLU A 564 -41.21 39.86 31.36
C GLU A 564 -40.49 39.00 30.31
N VAL A 565 -39.84 37.90 30.72
CA VAL A 565 -39.02 37.07 29.82
C VAL A 565 -39.55 35.64 29.76
N SER A 566 -39.93 35.19 28.56
CA SER A 566 -40.16 33.78 28.22
C SER A 566 -39.05 33.29 27.30
N VAL A 567 -38.57 32.06 27.53
CA VAL A 567 -37.60 31.41 26.65
C VAL A 567 -37.99 29.95 26.44
N ASP A 568 -38.18 29.59 25.18
CA ASP A 568 -38.47 28.25 24.71
C ASP A 568 -37.34 27.82 23.77
N SER A 569 -36.93 26.55 23.84
CA SER A 569 -35.93 26.00 22.93
C SER A 569 -36.33 24.64 22.41
N TRP A 570 -35.98 24.41 21.15
CA TRP A 570 -36.46 23.30 20.35
C TRP A 570 -35.28 22.59 19.69
N PRO A 571 -35.07 21.28 19.94
CA PRO A 571 -34.09 20.52 19.18
C PRO A 571 -34.54 20.37 17.73
N THR A 572 -33.67 20.67 16.78
CA THR A 572 -33.92 20.57 15.32
C THR A 572 -32.95 19.64 14.61
N GLY A 573 -32.17 18.84 15.34
CA GLY A 573 -31.41 17.75 14.74
C GLY A 573 -32.35 16.63 14.31
N PHE A 574 -31.80 15.67 13.56
CA PHE A 574 -32.35 14.31 13.46
C PHE A 574 -32.90 13.90 14.83
N GLY A 575 -34.20 13.61 14.98
CA GLY A 575 -34.80 13.72 16.32
C GLY A 575 -36.32 13.67 16.52
N VAL A 576 -37.16 13.76 15.48
CA VAL A 576 -38.58 14.10 15.69
C VAL A 576 -39.52 12.89 15.82
N GLY A 577 -39.07 11.66 15.51
CA GLY A 577 -39.87 10.44 15.69
C GLY A 577 -41.09 10.26 14.77
N ASP A 578 -41.32 11.17 13.83
CA ASP A 578 -42.43 11.07 12.87
C ASP A 578 -42.16 9.96 11.84
N THR A 579 -43.18 9.13 11.61
CA THR A 579 -43.15 8.10 10.55
C THR A 579 -43.48 8.76 9.21
N VAL A 580 -42.55 8.75 8.24
CA VAL A 580 -42.76 9.38 6.92
C VAL A 580 -43.73 8.56 6.09
N PHE A 581 -43.46 7.26 5.94
CA PHE A 581 -44.36 6.30 5.29
C PHE A 581 -44.18 4.88 5.85
N VAL A 582 -45.17 4.03 5.57
CA VAL A 582 -45.14 2.59 5.86
C VAL A 582 -45.72 1.86 4.66
N GLN A 583 -45.00 0.85 4.16
CA GLN A 583 -45.48 -0.03 3.10
C GLN A 583 -45.58 -1.46 3.64
N GLU A 584 -46.75 -2.08 3.54
CA GLU A 584 -46.95 -3.51 3.83
C GLU A 584 -47.36 -4.25 2.55
N TRP A 585 -46.68 -5.34 2.23
CA TRP A 585 -46.98 -6.14 1.04
C TRP A 585 -46.57 -7.62 1.17
N ASP A 586 -47.33 -8.46 0.47
CA ASP A 586 -47.12 -9.90 0.40
C ASP A 586 -46.52 -10.30 -0.96
N LEU A 587 -45.60 -11.27 -0.96
CA LEU A 587 -45.05 -11.86 -2.19
C LEU A 587 -45.58 -13.29 -2.43
N PRO A 588 -45.88 -13.66 -3.69
CA PRO A 588 -46.16 -15.05 -4.05
C PRO A 588 -44.88 -15.89 -3.98
N TRP A 589 -45.00 -17.10 -3.43
CA TRP A 589 -43.87 -18.01 -3.21
C TRP A 589 -43.44 -18.73 -4.49
N GLU A 590 -42.16 -18.66 -4.85
CA GLU A 590 -41.61 -19.30 -6.07
C GLU A 590 -41.89 -20.81 -6.16
N VAL A 591 -41.89 -21.55 -5.05
CA VAL A 591 -42.10 -23.00 -5.08
C VAL A 591 -43.55 -23.36 -5.45
N ASP A 592 -44.52 -22.52 -5.09
CA ASP A 592 -45.92 -22.74 -5.48
C ASP A 592 -46.12 -22.49 -6.99
N GLU A 593 -45.32 -21.62 -7.63
CA GLU A 593 -45.25 -21.48 -9.10
C GLU A 593 -44.58 -22.70 -9.75
N VAL A 594 -43.44 -23.14 -9.20
CA VAL A 594 -42.73 -24.34 -9.68
C VAL A 594 -43.64 -25.57 -9.68
N ARG A 595 -44.38 -25.82 -8.59
CA ARG A 595 -45.38 -26.91 -8.50
C ARG A 595 -46.45 -26.82 -9.59
N GLN A 596 -46.96 -25.62 -9.87
CA GLN A 596 -47.98 -25.40 -10.91
C GLN A 596 -47.44 -25.72 -12.31
N LEU A 597 -46.21 -25.29 -12.63
CA LEU A 597 -45.57 -25.58 -13.91
C LEU A 597 -45.24 -27.06 -14.08
N LEU A 598 -44.76 -27.72 -13.02
CA LEU A 598 -44.49 -29.15 -13.00
C LEU A 598 -45.76 -29.98 -13.26
N GLU A 599 -46.87 -29.69 -12.57
CA GLU A 599 -48.13 -30.43 -12.78
C GLU A 599 -48.75 -30.14 -14.16
N ARG A 600 -48.65 -28.90 -14.65
CA ARG A 600 -49.22 -28.48 -15.94
C ARG A 600 -48.47 -29.06 -17.14
N ASP A 601 -47.14 -28.93 -17.16
CA ASP A 601 -46.35 -29.12 -18.39
C ASP A 601 -45.45 -30.37 -18.31
N VAL A 602 -44.83 -30.63 -17.16
CA VAL A 602 -43.85 -31.72 -17.01
C VAL A 602 -44.54 -33.05 -16.76
N TYR A 603 -45.31 -33.15 -15.68
CA TYR A 603 -45.96 -34.38 -15.23
C TYR A 603 -47.01 -34.90 -16.22
N ALA A 604 -47.69 -34.02 -16.94
CA ALA A 604 -48.60 -34.38 -18.02
C ALA A 604 -47.88 -34.97 -19.26
N GLY A 605 -46.61 -34.62 -19.47
CA GLY A 605 -45.78 -35.05 -20.60
C GLY A 605 -44.94 -36.33 -20.38
N VAL A 606 -44.84 -36.83 -19.14
CA VAL A 606 -43.99 -38.00 -18.81
C VAL A 606 -44.45 -39.26 -19.56
N ARG A 607 -43.54 -39.86 -20.32
CA ARG A 607 -43.80 -41.13 -21.03
C ARG A 607 -43.53 -42.32 -20.12
N SER A 608 -44.57 -43.07 -19.77
CA SER A 608 -44.45 -44.34 -19.06
C SER A 608 -43.47 -45.28 -19.80
N GLY A 609 -42.41 -45.72 -19.10
CA GLY A 609 -41.34 -46.55 -19.65
C GLY A 609 -40.05 -45.79 -20.00
N ALA A 610 -40.06 -44.45 -20.06
CA ALA A 610 -38.90 -43.63 -20.39
C ALA A 610 -38.18 -43.11 -19.12
N PRO A 611 -36.89 -42.76 -19.22
CA PRO A 611 -36.22 -41.97 -18.19
C PRO A 611 -36.78 -40.53 -18.17
N ALA A 612 -36.71 -39.88 -17.00
CA ALA A 612 -37.06 -38.49 -16.83
C ALA A 612 -35.95 -37.74 -16.05
N THR A 613 -35.59 -36.56 -16.52
CA THR A 613 -34.62 -35.67 -15.87
C THR A 613 -35.31 -34.35 -15.55
N VAL A 614 -35.19 -33.87 -14.32
CA VAL A 614 -35.75 -32.59 -13.87
C VAL A 614 -34.72 -31.85 -13.02
N GLU A 615 -34.26 -30.70 -13.50
CA GLU A 615 -33.48 -29.75 -12.72
C GLU A 615 -34.36 -28.53 -12.39
N VAL A 616 -34.37 -28.13 -11.12
CA VAL A 616 -35.03 -26.92 -10.63
C VAL A 616 -33.99 -26.06 -9.92
N ARG A 617 -34.04 -24.75 -10.12
CA ARG A 617 -33.23 -23.76 -9.41
C ARG A 617 -34.18 -22.78 -8.70
N VAL A 618 -34.15 -22.75 -7.37
CA VAL A 618 -34.98 -21.87 -6.50
C VAL A 618 -34.12 -21.28 -5.38
N SER A 619 -34.49 -20.11 -4.84
CA SER A 619 -33.74 -19.42 -3.78
C SER A 619 -33.92 -19.99 -2.36
N GLU A 620 -34.71 -21.05 -2.22
CA GLU A 620 -35.08 -21.66 -0.94
C GLU A 620 -33.95 -22.46 -0.24
N PRO A 621 -34.02 -22.60 1.10
CA PRO A 621 -33.00 -23.29 1.90
C PRO A 621 -32.95 -24.81 1.62
N PRO A 622 -31.84 -25.49 1.99
CA PRO A 622 -31.59 -26.89 1.64
C PRO A 622 -32.71 -27.86 2.03
N GLU A 623 -33.37 -27.63 3.15
CA GLU A 623 -34.46 -28.49 3.64
C GLU A 623 -35.66 -28.46 2.69
N ILE A 624 -36.10 -27.27 2.28
CA ILE A 624 -37.21 -27.08 1.34
C ILE A 624 -36.84 -27.62 -0.05
N ARG A 625 -35.58 -27.43 -0.48
CA ARG A 625 -35.09 -27.99 -1.76
C ARG A 625 -35.10 -29.52 -1.74
N ALA A 626 -34.67 -30.15 -0.65
CA ALA A 626 -34.70 -31.60 -0.49
C ALA A 626 -36.13 -32.16 -0.44
N GLU A 627 -37.05 -31.49 0.28
CA GLU A 627 -38.48 -31.86 0.27
C GLU A 627 -39.08 -31.78 -1.15
N LEU A 628 -38.77 -30.72 -1.89
CA LEU A 628 -39.22 -30.54 -3.28
C LEU A 628 -38.60 -31.58 -4.23
N GLU A 629 -37.33 -31.95 -4.03
CA GLU A 629 -36.66 -32.98 -4.84
C GLU A 629 -37.34 -34.35 -4.67
N GLU A 630 -37.65 -34.75 -3.43
CA GLU A 630 -38.37 -35.99 -3.16
C GLU A 630 -39.84 -35.90 -3.64
N GLU A 631 -40.51 -34.76 -3.52
CA GLU A 631 -41.85 -34.53 -4.08
C GLU A 631 -41.86 -34.80 -5.60
N ILE A 632 -40.92 -34.19 -6.33
CA ILE A 632 -40.76 -34.36 -7.78
C ILE A 632 -40.42 -35.81 -8.13
N ARG A 633 -39.45 -36.43 -7.44
CA ARG A 633 -39.00 -37.79 -7.72
C ARG A 633 -40.16 -38.80 -7.54
N ASN A 634 -40.93 -38.68 -6.46
CA ASN A 634 -42.10 -39.52 -6.22
C ASN A 634 -43.20 -39.27 -7.26
N ALA A 635 -43.44 -38.01 -7.66
CA ALA A 635 -44.41 -37.64 -8.68
C ALA A 635 -44.09 -38.19 -10.09
N LEU A 636 -42.81 -38.28 -10.45
CA LEU A 636 -42.32 -38.88 -11.69
C LEU A 636 -42.42 -40.42 -11.68
N LEU A 637 -42.00 -41.06 -10.59
CA LEU A 637 -42.09 -42.52 -10.42
C LEU A 637 -43.55 -43.01 -10.44
N ALA A 638 -44.46 -42.30 -9.78
CA ALA A 638 -45.89 -42.59 -9.79
C ALA A 638 -46.53 -42.52 -11.19
N ARG A 639 -45.91 -41.78 -12.11
CA ARG A 639 -46.35 -41.63 -13.52
C ARG A 639 -45.61 -42.55 -14.50
N GLY A 640 -44.79 -43.48 -13.98
CA GLY A 640 -44.21 -44.58 -14.75
C GLY A 640 -42.85 -44.33 -15.38
N ALA A 641 -42.09 -43.33 -14.92
CA ALA A 641 -40.70 -43.16 -15.31
C ALA A 641 -39.86 -44.38 -14.88
N THR A 642 -38.97 -44.86 -15.75
CA THR A 642 -38.11 -46.05 -15.47
C THR A 642 -36.87 -45.72 -14.66
N SER A 643 -36.37 -44.50 -14.78
CA SER A 643 -35.33 -43.91 -13.93
C SER A 643 -35.54 -42.40 -13.85
N THR A 644 -35.25 -41.81 -12.70
CA THR A 644 -35.48 -40.39 -12.43
C THR A 644 -34.19 -39.73 -11.94
N THR A 645 -33.68 -38.75 -12.68
CA THR A 645 -32.64 -37.83 -12.22
C THR A 645 -33.32 -36.54 -11.83
N VAL A 646 -33.29 -36.18 -10.54
CA VAL A 646 -33.90 -34.95 -10.05
C VAL A 646 -32.85 -34.20 -9.24
N HIS A 647 -32.68 -32.91 -9.52
CA HIS A 647 -31.82 -32.01 -8.75
C HIS A 647 -32.56 -30.71 -8.46
N VAL A 648 -32.67 -30.32 -7.19
CA VAL A 648 -33.21 -29.00 -6.80
C VAL A 648 -32.06 -28.16 -6.25
N LEU A 649 -31.45 -27.37 -7.12
CA LEU A 649 -30.31 -26.50 -6.81
C LEU A 649 -30.77 -25.16 -6.22
N SER A 650 -29.86 -24.49 -5.52
CA SER A 650 -30.03 -23.09 -5.14
C SER A 650 -29.91 -22.20 -6.38
N ALA A 651 -30.88 -21.29 -6.57
CA ALA A 651 -30.80 -20.23 -7.58
C ALA A 651 -29.76 -19.15 -7.21
N TYR A 652 -29.43 -19.03 -5.92
CA TYR A 652 -28.31 -18.24 -5.42
C TYR A 652 -27.04 -19.10 -5.30
N LYS A 653 -25.89 -18.61 -5.76
CA LYS A 653 -24.64 -19.38 -5.85
C LYS A 653 -24.82 -20.76 -6.51
N GLN A 654 -25.21 -20.73 -7.79
CA GLN A 654 -25.58 -21.93 -8.54
C GLN A 654 -24.36 -22.84 -8.76
N GLY A 655 -23.19 -22.26 -9.05
CA GLY A 655 -21.93 -23.01 -9.16
C GLY A 655 -21.56 -23.74 -7.86
N TYR A 656 -21.70 -23.07 -6.70
CA TYR A 656 -21.48 -23.69 -5.39
C TYR A 656 -22.48 -24.83 -5.13
N SER A 657 -23.77 -24.60 -5.39
CA SER A 657 -24.83 -25.60 -5.19
C SER A 657 -24.64 -26.82 -6.08
N TRP A 658 -24.23 -26.66 -7.34
CA TRP A 658 -23.86 -27.78 -8.20
C TRP A 658 -22.71 -28.62 -7.63
N ILE A 659 -21.60 -27.99 -7.21
CA ILE A 659 -20.46 -28.73 -6.67
C ILE A 659 -20.82 -29.40 -5.33
N ASN A 660 -21.49 -28.70 -4.42
CA ASN A 660 -21.81 -29.18 -3.08
C ASN A 660 -22.96 -30.21 -3.07
N ASP A 661 -24.01 -29.99 -3.86
CA ASP A 661 -25.25 -30.78 -3.80
C ASP A 661 -25.26 -31.92 -4.84
N VAL A 662 -24.49 -31.81 -5.94
CA VAL A 662 -24.46 -32.81 -7.03
C VAL A 662 -23.12 -33.54 -7.14
N LEU A 663 -21.98 -32.84 -7.16
CA LEU A 663 -20.68 -33.47 -7.39
C LEU A 663 -20.07 -34.09 -6.13
N LEU A 664 -20.06 -33.37 -5.01
CA LEU A 664 -19.48 -33.82 -3.75
C LEU A 664 -20.08 -35.18 -3.26
N PRO A 665 -21.40 -35.42 -3.32
CA PRO A 665 -21.97 -36.74 -3.00
C PRO A 665 -21.43 -37.88 -3.86
N GLN A 666 -21.04 -37.60 -5.12
CA GLN A 666 -20.43 -38.59 -6.02
C GLN A 666 -18.94 -38.82 -5.76
N LEU A 667 -18.27 -37.91 -5.03
CA LEU A 667 -16.84 -38.01 -4.68
C LEU A 667 -16.62 -38.63 -3.30
N ARG A 668 -17.58 -38.50 -2.38
CA ARG A 668 -17.51 -39.10 -1.03
C ARG A 668 -17.17 -40.59 -1.09
N GLY A 669 -16.10 -40.98 -0.40
CA GLY A 669 -15.61 -42.36 -0.33
C GLY A 669 -14.77 -42.82 -1.53
N LYS A 670 -14.48 -41.96 -2.51
CA LYS A 670 -13.50 -42.20 -3.57
C LYS A 670 -12.12 -41.64 -3.17
N PRO A 671 -11.00 -42.20 -3.66
CA PRO A 671 -9.66 -41.70 -3.34
C PRO A 671 -9.34 -40.46 -4.17
N VAL A 672 -9.90 -39.30 -3.81
CA VAL A 672 -9.58 -38.02 -4.45
C VAL A 672 -8.22 -37.53 -3.96
N ALA A 673 -7.37 -37.04 -4.88
CA ALA A 673 -6.05 -36.49 -4.59
C ALA A 673 -5.89 -35.02 -5.03
N SER A 674 -6.54 -34.62 -6.11
CA SER A 674 -6.61 -33.22 -6.56
C SER A 674 -7.92 -32.91 -7.27
N ILE A 675 -8.27 -31.63 -7.30
CA ILE A 675 -9.46 -31.08 -7.97
C ILE A 675 -9.03 -29.83 -8.75
N ASP A 676 -9.34 -29.80 -10.04
CA ASP A 676 -9.20 -28.63 -10.91
C ASP A 676 -10.60 -28.04 -11.17
N LEU A 677 -10.84 -26.77 -10.82
CA LEU A 677 -12.04 -26.02 -11.20
C LEU A 677 -11.67 -24.88 -12.16
N THR A 678 -11.94 -25.07 -13.45
CA THR A 678 -11.86 -24.00 -14.44
C THR A 678 -13.13 -23.15 -14.38
N TYR A 679 -13.00 -21.82 -14.39
CA TYR A 679 -14.12 -20.88 -14.39
C TYR A 679 -13.94 -19.78 -15.44
N HIS A 680 -15.03 -19.34 -16.08
CA HIS A 680 -14.99 -18.26 -17.05
C HIS A 680 -14.70 -16.90 -16.38
N THR A 681 -13.80 -16.12 -16.98
CA THR A 681 -13.51 -14.72 -16.64
C THR A 681 -14.28 -13.81 -17.60
N LEU A 682 -15.11 -12.91 -17.07
CA LEU A 682 -15.95 -12.02 -17.88
C LEU A 682 -15.13 -10.83 -18.42
N GLU A 683 -15.26 -10.56 -19.73
CA GLU A 683 -14.73 -9.36 -20.41
C GLU A 683 -15.90 -8.42 -20.79
N GLU A 684 -15.61 -7.14 -21.10
CA GLU A 684 -16.61 -6.21 -21.63
C GLU A 684 -17.21 -6.73 -22.94
N SER A 685 -18.52 -6.60 -23.12
CA SER A 685 -19.25 -7.24 -24.22
C SER A 685 -20.45 -6.40 -24.67
N GLU A 686 -20.89 -6.56 -25.93
CA GLU A 686 -22.13 -5.93 -26.41
C GLU A 686 -23.38 -6.37 -25.61
N GLU A 687 -23.29 -7.50 -24.90
CA GLU A 687 -24.34 -8.09 -24.05
C GLU A 687 -24.50 -7.37 -22.70
N VAL A 688 -23.41 -6.80 -22.15
CA VAL A 688 -23.41 -6.08 -20.86
C VAL A 688 -22.44 -4.90 -20.94
N ARG A 689 -22.99 -3.68 -20.96
CA ARG A 689 -22.21 -2.44 -21.00
C ARG A 689 -21.74 -2.02 -19.61
N TRP A 690 -20.54 -1.44 -19.55
CA TRP A 690 -19.96 -0.82 -18.34
C TRP A 690 -19.84 -1.79 -17.16
N GLN A 691 -19.38 -3.01 -17.42
CA GLN A 691 -19.19 -4.02 -16.37
C GLN A 691 -17.91 -3.76 -15.56
N THR A 692 -17.94 -2.74 -14.69
CA THR A 692 -16.76 -2.24 -13.97
C THR A 692 -16.53 -2.92 -12.62
N ILE A 693 -17.59 -3.34 -11.92
CA ILE A 693 -17.46 -3.95 -10.60
C ILE A 693 -17.19 -5.46 -10.73
N ALA A 694 -15.98 -5.87 -10.32
CA ALA A 694 -15.56 -7.27 -10.10
C ALA A 694 -15.79 -8.25 -11.27
N ALA A 695 -15.73 -7.77 -12.52
CA ALA A 695 -16.00 -8.57 -13.72
C ALA A 695 -15.16 -9.86 -13.80
N GLU A 696 -13.84 -9.75 -13.56
CA GLU A 696 -12.91 -10.87 -13.72
C GLU A 696 -13.16 -12.03 -12.75
N THR A 697 -13.61 -11.72 -11.53
CA THR A 697 -13.78 -12.71 -10.44
C THR A 697 -15.23 -13.08 -10.15
N ARG A 698 -16.21 -12.54 -10.89
CA ARG A 698 -17.66 -12.73 -10.65
C ARG A 698 -18.09 -14.19 -10.50
N TRP A 699 -17.55 -15.10 -11.31
CA TRP A 699 -17.86 -16.54 -11.23
C TRP A 699 -17.02 -17.27 -10.17
N LEU A 700 -15.84 -16.77 -9.81
CA LEU A 700 -15.05 -17.29 -8.69
C LEU A 700 -15.70 -16.97 -7.32
N GLN A 701 -16.16 -15.73 -7.15
CA GLN A 701 -16.89 -15.29 -5.94
C GLN A 701 -18.16 -16.11 -5.68
N GLU A 702 -18.78 -16.61 -6.75
CA GLU A 702 -19.99 -17.44 -6.66
C GLU A 702 -19.72 -18.81 -6.04
N VAL A 703 -18.57 -19.42 -6.33
CA VAL A 703 -18.18 -20.72 -5.78
C VAL A 703 -17.47 -20.62 -4.43
N TYR A 704 -17.10 -19.44 -3.94
CA TYR A 704 -16.49 -19.30 -2.61
C TYR A 704 -17.46 -19.69 -1.47
N PRO A 705 -17.07 -20.48 -0.44
CA PRO A 705 -15.78 -21.15 -0.22
C PRO A 705 -15.85 -22.67 -0.46
N ILE A 706 -16.00 -23.11 -1.72
CA ILE A 706 -16.18 -24.53 -2.05
C ILE A 706 -14.91 -25.37 -1.82
N ASP A 707 -13.73 -24.76 -1.92
CA ASP A 707 -12.41 -25.32 -1.59
C ASP A 707 -12.36 -25.89 -0.18
N ALA A 708 -12.61 -25.05 0.83
CA ALA A 708 -12.59 -25.45 2.25
C ALA A 708 -13.68 -26.48 2.59
N VAL A 709 -14.77 -26.51 1.81
CA VAL A 709 -15.84 -27.52 1.94
C VAL A 709 -15.39 -28.85 1.32
N LEU A 710 -14.87 -28.85 0.10
CA LEU A 710 -14.34 -30.05 -0.57
C LEU A 710 -13.20 -30.68 0.25
N ALA A 711 -12.25 -29.87 0.72
CA ALA A 711 -11.13 -30.31 1.54
C ALA A 711 -11.60 -31.04 2.80
N ARG A 712 -12.48 -30.40 3.59
CA ARG A 712 -13.06 -30.99 4.81
C ARG A 712 -13.85 -32.27 4.53
N GLU A 713 -14.68 -32.29 3.50
CA GLU A 713 -15.62 -33.38 3.24
C GLU A 713 -14.99 -34.58 2.51
N LEU A 714 -13.87 -34.38 1.81
CA LEU A 714 -13.11 -35.43 1.11
C LEU A 714 -11.83 -35.85 1.83
N GLY A 715 -11.38 -35.09 2.84
CA GLY A 715 -10.15 -35.38 3.60
C GLY A 715 -8.86 -35.06 2.84
N ILE A 716 -8.92 -34.08 1.93
CA ILE A 716 -7.75 -33.55 1.19
C ILE A 716 -7.33 -32.20 1.81
N VAL A 717 -6.12 -31.74 1.48
CA VAL A 717 -5.65 -30.40 1.87
C VAL A 717 -6.28 -29.32 0.97
N ASP A 718 -6.46 -28.10 1.47
CA ASP A 718 -7.08 -27.01 0.69
C ASP A 718 -6.31 -26.73 -0.62
N SER A 719 -4.97 -26.79 -0.57
CA SER A 719 -4.08 -26.65 -1.75
C SER A 719 -4.20 -27.76 -2.79
N ALA A 720 -4.99 -28.81 -2.55
CA ALA A 720 -5.35 -29.82 -3.56
C ALA A 720 -6.52 -29.38 -4.45
N VAL A 721 -7.18 -28.25 -4.16
CA VAL A 721 -8.23 -27.65 -4.99
C VAL A 721 -7.66 -26.41 -5.71
N ALA A 722 -7.47 -26.51 -7.02
CA ALA A 722 -6.94 -25.44 -7.85
C ALA A 722 -8.03 -24.75 -8.68
N PHE A 723 -7.98 -23.42 -8.77
CA PHE A 723 -8.91 -22.61 -9.56
C PHE A 723 -8.21 -22.03 -10.78
N HIS A 724 -8.77 -22.25 -11.97
CA HIS A 724 -8.15 -21.86 -13.24
C HIS A 724 -9.06 -20.90 -14.02
N PRO A 725 -8.67 -19.64 -14.27
CA PRO A 725 -9.47 -18.73 -15.10
C PRO A 725 -9.44 -19.14 -16.58
N THR A 726 -10.52 -18.89 -17.32
CA THR A 726 -10.56 -19.05 -18.79
C THR A 726 -11.38 -17.97 -19.49
N ARG A 727 -10.93 -17.56 -20.68
CA ARG A 727 -11.67 -16.66 -21.58
C ARG A 727 -12.63 -17.41 -22.51
N GLN A 728 -12.64 -18.74 -22.49
CA GLN A 728 -13.66 -19.52 -23.18
C GLN A 728 -15.02 -19.32 -22.48
N LYS A 729 -16.02 -18.81 -23.22
CA LYS A 729 -17.33 -18.44 -22.67
C LYS A 729 -18.14 -19.65 -22.17
N ASP A 730 -18.10 -20.75 -22.92
CA ASP A 730 -18.92 -21.95 -22.69
C ASP A 730 -18.03 -23.20 -22.56
N PRO A 731 -18.17 -24.02 -21.50
CA PRO A 731 -19.02 -23.82 -20.33
C PRO A 731 -18.42 -22.83 -19.31
N ILE A 732 -19.26 -22.22 -18.49
CA ILE A 732 -18.85 -21.26 -17.43
C ILE A 732 -18.01 -21.94 -16.35
N TYR A 733 -18.31 -23.20 -15.99
CA TYR A 733 -17.47 -24.02 -15.12
C TYR A 733 -17.12 -25.37 -15.76
N THR A 734 -15.88 -25.81 -15.53
CA THR A 734 -15.44 -27.21 -15.73
C THR A 734 -14.79 -27.71 -14.45
N PHE A 735 -15.29 -28.80 -13.90
CA PHE A 735 -14.77 -29.45 -12.70
C PHE A 735 -14.10 -30.78 -13.09
N GLU A 736 -12.89 -31.04 -12.61
CA GLU A 736 -12.19 -32.32 -12.81
C GLU A 736 -11.49 -32.79 -11.52
N ALA A 737 -11.89 -33.94 -10.98
CA ALA A 737 -11.27 -34.57 -9.81
C ALA A 737 -10.41 -35.77 -10.22
N ARG A 738 -9.21 -35.89 -9.65
CA ARG A 738 -8.22 -36.95 -9.95
C ARG A 738 -7.91 -37.81 -8.73
N ASP A 739 -7.44 -39.03 -8.97
CA ASP A 739 -6.91 -39.94 -7.96
C ASP A 739 -5.39 -39.78 -7.76
N PRO A 740 -4.76 -40.46 -6.76
CA PRO A 740 -3.30 -40.39 -6.54
C PRO A 740 -2.43 -40.90 -7.70
N SER A 741 -3.00 -41.49 -8.76
CA SER A 741 -2.29 -41.86 -9.99
C SER A 741 -2.40 -40.80 -11.09
N GLY A 742 -3.14 -39.71 -10.84
CA GLY A 742 -3.48 -38.68 -11.83
C GLY A 742 -4.68 -39.02 -12.71
N SER A 743 -5.34 -40.16 -12.48
CA SER A 743 -6.48 -40.62 -13.28
C SER A 743 -7.75 -39.86 -12.91
N VAL A 744 -8.53 -39.43 -13.91
CA VAL A 744 -9.77 -38.67 -13.71
C VAL A 744 -10.85 -39.57 -13.11
N ILE A 745 -11.34 -39.20 -11.93
CA ILE A 745 -12.42 -39.87 -11.18
C ILE A 745 -13.80 -39.34 -11.62
N LEU A 746 -13.88 -38.03 -11.84
CA LEU A 746 -15.09 -37.29 -12.20
C LEU A 746 -14.68 -36.07 -13.01
N ARG A 747 -15.36 -35.84 -14.13
CA ARG A 747 -15.29 -34.59 -14.88
C ARG A 747 -16.70 -34.19 -15.28
N ASP A 748 -17.06 -32.95 -15.02
CA ASP A 748 -18.40 -32.42 -15.31
C ASP A 748 -18.33 -30.91 -15.58
N THR A 749 -19.39 -30.33 -16.14
CA THR A 749 -19.44 -28.93 -16.60
C THR A 749 -20.77 -28.28 -16.24
N PHE A 750 -20.79 -26.99 -15.90
CA PHE A 750 -22.00 -26.31 -15.45
C PHE A 750 -22.09 -24.85 -15.89
N ASP A 751 -23.30 -24.47 -16.28
CA ASP A 751 -23.67 -23.11 -16.67
C ASP A 751 -24.76 -22.55 -15.73
N PRO A 752 -24.45 -21.50 -14.94
CA PRO A 752 -25.44 -20.75 -14.19
C PRO A 752 -26.50 -20.11 -15.10
N ARG A 753 -27.75 -20.11 -14.65
CA ARG A 753 -28.85 -19.37 -15.28
C ARG A 753 -28.89 -17.97 -14.66
N TYR A 754 -28.74 -16.95 -15.49
CA TYR A 754 -28.73 -15.56 -15.06
C TYR A 754 -29.57 -14.67 -15.99
N VAL A 755 -29.89 -13.47 -15.50
CA VAL A 755 -30.40 -12.36 -16.30
C VAL A 755 -29.45 -11.17 -16.21
N VAL A 756 -29.46 -10.35 -17.26
CA VAL A 756 -28.84 -9.02 -17.27
C VAL A 756 -29.91 -8.00 -16.91
N ARG A 757 -29.61 -7.11 -15.96
CA ARG A 757 -30.47 -5.98 -15.59
C ARG A 757 -29.63 -4.76 -15.17
N PRO A 758 -30.21 -3.55 -15.14
CA PRO A 758 -29.61 -2.42 -14.45
C PRO A 758 -29.26 -2.74 -12.99
N PHE A 759 -28.17 -2.17 -12.49
CA PHE A 759 -27.89 -2.19 -11.05
C PHE A 759 -28.90 -1.33 -10.27
N PHE A 760 -29.26 -0.17 -10.83
CA PHE A 760 -30.37 0.67 -10.40
C PHE A 760 -31.35 0.90 -11.55
N ASP A 761 -32.61 0.51 -11.39
CA ASP A 761 -33.66 0.65 -12.42
C ASP A 761 -33.99 2.13 -12.71
N LEU A 762 -33.76 3.02 -11.72
CA LEU A 762 -33.85 4.48 -11.84
C LEU A 762 -32.69 5.12 -12.62
N PHE A 763 -31.54 4.45 -12.68
CA PHE A 763 -30.33 4.91 -13.37
C PHE A 763 -29.82 3.82 -14.33
N PRO A 764 -30.60 3.45 -15.36
CA PRO A 764 -30.30 2.30 -16.22
C PRO A 764 -29.06 2.48 -17.10
N GLU A 765 -28.54 3.71 -17.19
CA GLU A 765 -27.28 4.05 -17.87
C GLU A 765 -26.04 3.97 -16.95
N TYR A 766 -26.20 3.68 -15.65
CA TYR A 766 -25.10 3.63 -14.68
C TYR A 766 -24.23 2.37 -14.83
N GLU A 767 -24.82 1.19 -14.63
CA GLU A 767 -24.14 -0.11 -14.76
C GLU A 767 -25.18 -1.23 -14.99
N GLN A 768 -24.78 -2.28 -15.70
CA GLN A 768 -25.58 -3.51 -15.87
C GLN A 768 -24.89 -4.71 -15.22
N VAL A 769 -25.68 -5.57 -14.57
CA VAL A 769 -25.19 -6.69 -13.75
C VAL A 769 -25.82 -8.02 -14.15
N ARG A 770 -25.02 -9.10 -14.05
CA ARG A 770 -25.47 -10.50 -14.21
C ARG A 770 -25.94 -11.08 -12.87
N VAL A 771 -27.25 -11.19 -12.70
CA VAL A 771 -27.91 -11.73 -11.51
C VAL A 771 -28.38 -13.16 -11.79
N THR A 772 -27.98 -14.12 -10.96
CA THR A 772 -28.44 -15.51 -11.05
C THR A 772 -29.94 -15.59 -10.72
N THR A 773 -30.68 -16.41 -11.48
CA THR A 773 -32.15 -16.47 -11.43
C THR A 773 -32.64 -17.91 -11.36
N GLY A 774 -33.91 -18.10 -10.98
CA GLY A 774 -34.56 -19.39 -10.89
C GLY A 774 -34.87 -19.98 -12.26
N TRP A 775 -34.97 -21.31 -12.34
CA TRP A 775 -35.16 -22.01 -13.61
C TRP A 775 -35.75 -23.40 -13.41
N ILE A 776 -36.49 -23.91 -14.39
CA ILE A 776 -36.87 -25.33 -14.51
C ILE A 776 -36.42 -25.85 -15.86
N THR A 777 -35.68 -26.95 -15.85
CA THR A 777 -35.31 -27.72 -17.04
C THR A 777 -35.81 -29.15 -16.85
N ALA A 778 -36.69 -29.63 -17.71
CA ALA A 778 -37.28 -30.96 -17.62
C ALA A 778 -37.31 -31.67 -18.98
N SER A 779 -36.92 -32.94 -19.01
CA SER A 779 -36.92 -33.76 -20.22
C SER A 779 -37.32 -35.21 -19.96
N THR A 780 -37.78 -35.90 -21.01
CA THR A 780 -38.01 -37.35 -21.01
C THR A 780 -37.41 -37.99 -22.26
N ALA A 781 -36.51 -38.96 -22.06
CA ALA A 781 -35.53 -39.35 -23.09
C ALA A 781 -34.86 -38.11 -23.72
N ASP A 782 -34.94 -37.95 -25.05
CA ASP A 782 -34.33 -36.83 -25.78
C ASP A 782 -35.28 -35.61 -25.98
N GLU A 783 -36.46 -35.61 -25.35
CA GLU A 783 -37.50 -34.58 -25.54
C GLU A 783 -37.58 -33.64 -24.33
N VAL A 784 -37.32 -32.34 -24.56
CA VAL A 784 -37.49 -31.28 -23.56
C VAL A 784 -38.99 -31.00 -23.37
N LEU A 785 -39.46 -31.19 -22.14
CA LEU A 785 -40.84 -30.93 -21.73
C LEU A 785 -41.02 -29.47 -21.26
N LEU A 786 -40.02 -28.91 -20.60
CA LEU A 786 -40.02 -27.53 -20.09
C LEU A 786 -38.57 -27.01 -19.99
N ASP A 787 -38.31 -25.79 -20.42
CA ASP A 787 -37.05 -25.06 -20.19
C ASP A 787 -37.42 -23.58 -19.99
N GLN A 788 -37.61 -23.15 -18.75
CA GLN A 788 -38.20 -21.84 -18.44
C GLN A 788 -37.62 -21.19 -17.17
N ARG A 789 -37.44 -19.88 -17.19
CA ARG A 789 -37.14 -19.04 -16.02
C ARG A 789 -38.25 -19.10 -14.98
N ILE A 790 -37.85 -19.05 -13.71
CA ILE A 790 -38.66 -18.74 -12.52
C ILE A 790 -38.10 -17.46 -11.92
N ILE A 791 -38.94 -16.47 -11.67
CA ILE A 791 -38.50 -15.26 -10.95
C ILE A 791 -38.43 -15.63 -9.47
N THR A 792 -37.25 -15.51 -8.87
CA THR A 792 -37.04 -15.89 -7.47
C THR A 792 -37.67 -14.89 -6.49
N ASP A 793 -37.87 -15.31 -5.25
CA ASP A 793 -38.42 -14.43 -4.22
C ASP A 793 -37.53 -13.20 -3.92
N PRO A 794 -36.19 -13.29 -3.88
CA PRO A 794 -35.30 -12.13 -3.82
C PRO A 794 -35.43 -11.19 -5.01
N GLU A 795 -35.60 -11.72 -6.23
CA GLU A 795 -35.83 -10.88 -7.43
C GLU A 795 -37.16 -10.12 -7.31
N ARG A 796 -38.25 -10.77 -6.88
CA ARG A 796 -39.55 -10.11 -6.63
C ARG A 796 -39.46 -9.02 -5.57
N PHE A 797 -38.74 -9.29 -4.47
CA PHE A 797 -38.48 -8.31 -3.42
C PHE A 797 -37.72 -7.10 -3.98
N TRP A 798 -36.65 -7.35 -4.74
CA TRP A 798 -35.78 -6.31 -5.29
C TRP A 798 -36.49 -5.45 -6.34
N ASP A 799 -37.25 -6.06 -7.24
CA ASP A 799 -38.06 -5.35 -8.25
C ASP A 799 -39.02 -4.36 -7.56
N ARG A 800 -39.72 -4.79 -6.51
CA ARG A 800 -40.66 -3.95 -5.78
C ARG A 800 -39.96 -2.86 -4.96
N LEU A 801 -38.84 -3.19 -4.31
CA LEU A 801 -38.03 -2.23 -3.56
C LEU A 801 -37.53 -1.08 -4.46
N GLN A 802 -37.03 -1.42 -5.65
CA GLN A 802 -36.51 -0.44 -6.61
C GLN A 802 -37.63 0.40 -7.27
N THR A 803 -38.76 -0.22 -7.62
CA THR A 803 -39.81 0.47 -8.39
C THR A 803 -40.83 1.20 -7.53
N GLU A 804 -41.18 0.70 -6.33
CA GLU A 804 -42.19 1.35 -5.46
C GLU A 804 -41.53 2.07 -4.27
N THR A 805 -40.69 1.38 -3.49
CA THR A 805 -40.16 1.92 -2.23
C THR A 805 -39.14 3.03 -2.44
N PHE A 806 -38.22 2.88 -3.41
CA PHE A 806 -37.24 3.92 -3.72
C PHE A 806 -37.86 5.13 -4.43
N GLU A 807 -38.96 4.97 -5.18
CA GLU A 807 -39.69 6.12 -5.77
C GLU A 807 -40.32 7.01 -4.67
N GLU A 808 -40.95 6.41 -3.66
CA GLU A 808 -41.47 7.15 -2.50
C GLU A 808 -40.35 7.82 -1.69
N LEU A 809 -39.24 7.11 -1.44
CA LEU A 809 -38.07 7.65 -0.73
C LEU A 809 -37.48 8.86 -1.47
N ILE A 810 -37.26 8.75 -2.79
CA ILE A 810 -36.73 9.85 -3.60
C ILE A 810 -37.71 11.02 -3.66
N SER A 811 -39.02 10.74 -3.76
CA SER A 811 -40.06 11.79 -3.74
C SER A 811 -40.01 12.58 -2.44
N TYR A 812 -39.89 11.90 -1.28
CA TYR A 812 -39.70 12.54 0.01
C TYR A 812 -38.39 13.35 0.08
N VAL A 813 -37.26 12.79 -0.35
CA VAL A 813 -35.96 13.48 -0.37
C VAL A 813 -35.99 14.72 -1.26
N MET A 814 -36.67 14.67 -2.42
CA MET A 814 -36.84 15.81 -3.29
C MET A 814 -37.73 16.89 -2.67
N ASP A 815 -38.81 16.52 -1.98
CA ASP A 815 -39.70 17.46 -1.29
C ASP A 815 -38.97 18.21 -0.16
N ILE A 816 -38.28 17.51 0.74
CA ILE A 816 -37.54 18.13 1.85
C ILE A 816 -36.26 18.87 1.43
N GLN A 817 -35.87 18.82 0.15
CA GLN A 817 -34.70 19.50 -0.41
C GLN A 817 -35.05 20.52 -1.51
N ASP A 818 -36.33 20.92 -1.63
CA ASP A 818 -36.82 21.84 -2.68
C ASP A 818 -36.39 21.42 -4.11
N GLY A 819 -36.29 20.11 -4.36
CA GLY A 819 -35.87 19.51 -5.63
C GLY A 819 -34.36 19.56 -5.90
N ASN A 820 -33.52 19.91 -4.93
CA ASN A 820 -32.07 20.04 -5.09
C ASN A 820 -31.27 19.36 -3.94
N PRO A 821 -31.32 18.02 -3.82
CA PRO A 821 -30.57 17.29 -2.82
C PRO A 821 -29.05 17.41 -3.03
N ALA A 822 -28.32 17.73 -1.95
CA ALA A 822 -26.86 17.84 -1.95
C ALA A 822 -26.25 16.90 -0.90
N GLY A 823 -25.06 16.37 -1.15
CA GLY A 823 -24.36 15.47 -0.21
C GLY A 823 -24.07 16.12 1.16
N ASP A 824 -23.92 17.45 1.19
CA ASP A 824 -23.78 18.26 2.41
C ASP A 824 -25.02 18.23 3.32
N ASN A 825 -26.18 17.86 2.77
CA ASN A 825 -27.47 17.80 3.47
C ASN A 825 -27.85 16.36 3.85
N ALA A 826 -26.99 15.38 3.59
CA ALA A 826 -27.17 14.00 3.99
C ALA A 826 -26.77 13.78 5.47
N PRO A 827 -27.36 12.80 6.18
CA PRO A 827 -28.41 11.89 5.71
C PRO A 827 -29.78 12.60 5.59
N PHE A 828 -30.59 12.17 4.61
CA PHE A 828 -31.92 12.77 4.36
C PHE A 828 -33.05 12.11 5.19
N PHE A 829 -32.73 11.01 5.85
CA PHE A 829 -33.62 10.21 6.70
C PHE A 829 -32.79 9.40 7.68
N ASP A 830 -33.48 8.66 8.53
CA ASP A 830 -33.03 8.42 9.90
C ASP A 830 -33.09 6.93 10.28
N GLU A 831 -34.23 6.26 10.08
CA GLU A 831 -34.33 4.80 10.02
C GLU A 831 -35.07 4.37 8.73
N PHE A 832 -34.42 3.52 7.92
CA PHE A 832 -35.08 2.70 6.91
C PHE A 832 -35.14 1.27 7.41
N ARG A 833 -36.31 0.85 7.92
CA ARG A 833 -36.50 -0.45 8.54
C ARG A 833 -37.30 -1.38 7.63
N VAL A 834 -36.78 -2.58 7.42
CA VAL A 834 -37.46 -3.66 6.69
C VAL A 834 -37.69 -4.83 7.65
N ASP A 835 -38.94 -5.03 8.07
CA ASP A 835 -39.37 -6.22 8.82
C ASP A 835 -39.87 -7.29 7.81
N LEU A 836 -39.07 -8.33 7.58
CA LEU A 836 -39.43 -9.46 6.72
C LEU A 836 -39.99 -10.62 7.57
N ARG A 837 -41.18 -11.12 7.23
CA ARG A 837 -41.83 -12.28 7.88
C ARG A 837 -42.02 -13.40 6.86
N LEU A 838 -41.56 -14.60 7.24
CA LEU A 838 -41.62 -15.84 6.45
C LEU A 838 -42.84 -16.69 6.84
#